data_AF-A0A7C2N6W7-F1
#
_entry.id   AF-A0A7C2N6W7-F1
#
_cell.length_a   1.000
_cell.length_b   1.000
_cell.length_c   1.000
_cell.angle_alpha   90.00
_cell.angle_beta   90.00
_cell.angle_gamma   90.00
#
_symmetry.space_group_name_H-M   'P 1'
#
loop_
_entity.id
_entity.type
_entity.pdbx_description
1 polymer ?
#
loop_
_entity_poly.entity_id
_entity_poly.type
_entity_poly.pdbx_seq_one_letter_code
_entity_poly.pdbx_strand_id
1 'polypeptide(L)'
;MSGIETPSGSGAPGPGGSSGEGQGSSVRRRREAYLRVAELKAKDNSKVKVKIDISVMKDLGINPGEIVEIEGRKKTAAIAWPSYGEDEPDVIRMDAIVRKNAGISIGDRVIVRRANPKNAQMVKIGPAQSNVTFTSIEPSFINYVRKRLEETPVVEGDVVYVPLLGQPMPFVVIHTKPSGVVMITKDTQLYIVDKPVSNIKVSRVTYDDIGGLGNIIDKVRELVELPLKHPEIFRRLGIEPPKGILLYGPPGVGKTLLAKAIANEANAHFIAINGPEIMSKFYGESEQRLREIFEEAQKNAPAIIFIDEIDAIAPKRDEVVGEVERRVVAQLLTLMDGLKGRGDVIVIGATNRPHAVDPALRRPGRFDREIEIPLPDKQGRLEILMIHTRNMPLADDVDLKRIAEITHGYTGADLAALVKEAALHALRRYLPKIDWQSDTIDPEILESMYVTQEDFMQAFKEIIPSGFREVYVEIPEVRWSDIGGLEEVKQELREAIEWPLKYPDSFKRLGIEPPKGILLYGPPGVGKTLLAKAVATESGANFISVRGPEILSKWVGESERAIREIFRKARIYAPTVILFDEIDSIVPSRGAVDEGTRVTERIVSQLLTELDGIEKLNNVVVIGATNRPDLIDPALLRPGRLDKIIYVPPPDMRSRVEILKVHTRKMPLAEDVDLEYLARVTEGYTGADLAALAREAALYALREDLSASRVYMRHFLQAMSKIRPTLSDEMIRFYESWRERFKQRLPKQVITPPIYA
;
A
#
# COMPACT_ATOMS: atom_id res chain seq x y z
N MET A 1 -28.27 -25.00 -59.20
CA MET A 1 -28.53 -23.55 -59.31
C MET A 1 -27.40 -22.84 -58.57
N SER A 2 -26.20 -22.83 -59.17
CA SER A 2 -25.67 -21.80 -60.10
C SER A 2 -25.33 -20.49 -59.36
N GLY A 3 -24.09 -20.12 -59.05
CA GLY A 3 -22.81 -20.54 -59.63
C GLY A 3 -22.60 -19.89 -60.99
N ILE A 4 -21.91 -18.74 -61.04
CA ILE A 4 -21.27 -18.08 -62.20
C ILE A 4 -20.12 -17.23 -61.59
N GLU A 5 -18.82 -17.59 -61.64
CA GLU A 5 -17.85 -17.59 -62.76
C GLU A 5 -17.42 -16.15 -63.14
N THR A 6 -16.14 -15.71 -63.18
CA THR A 6 -14.88 -16.22 -63.80
C THR A 6 -13.77 -15.13 -63.58
N PRO A 7 -12.52 -15.20 -64.11
CA PRO A 7 -11.54 -16.30 -64.14
C PRO A 7 -10.07 -15.86 -63.88
N SER A 8 -9.21 -16.86 -63.82
CA SER A 8 -7.75 -16.86 -63.95
C SER A 8 -7.25 -16.80 -65.41
N GLY A 9 -5.95 -16.48 -65.59
CA GLY A 9 -5.13 -16.76 -66.80
C GLY A 9 -3.82 -15.97 -66.75
N SER A 10 -2.64 -16.52 -66.40
CA SER A 10 -1.76 -17.50 -67.08
C SER A 10 -0.93 -16.94 -68.24
N GLY A 11 0.41 -17.02 -68.16
CA GLY A 11 1.31 -16.86 -69.31
C GLY A 11 2.80 -16.71 -68.96
N ALA A 12 3.54 -17.81 -68.83
CA ALA A 12 5.01 -17.90 -69.10
C ALA A 12 5.23 -18.13 -70.63
N PRO A 13 6.42 -18.04 -71.28
CA PRO A 13 7.74 -18.57 -70.83
C PRO A 13 9.08 -17.92 -71.30
N GLY A 14 10.14 -18.05 -70.46
CA GLY A 14 11.58 -18.36 -70.75
C GLY A 14 12.49 -17.41 -71.58
N PRO A 15 13.81 -17.68 -71.72
CA PRO A 15 14.73 -18.55 -70.96
C PRO A 15 16.15 -17.94 -70.69
N GLY A 16 16.99 -18.66 -69.93
CA GLY A 16 18.46 -18.49 -69.86
C GLY A 16 18.95 -17.51 -68.79
N GLY A 17 19.96 -17.78 -67.96
CA GLY A 17 20.91 -18.87 -67.86
C GLY A 17 21.96 -18.44 -66.83
N SER A 18 22.23 -19.33 -65.88
CA SER A 18 23.44 -19.47 -65.04
C SER A 18 24.42 -18.30 -64.91
N SER A 19 24.68 -17.88 -63.68
CA SER A 19 25.96 -18.13 -62.99
C SER A 19 25.97 -17.44 -61.62
N GLY A 20 26.26 -18.19 -60.57
CA GLY A 20 26.42 -17.65 -59.23
C GLY A 20 27.66 -16.80 -59.12
N GLU A 21 27.57 -15.73 -58.35
CA GLU A 21 28.70 -15.12 -57.65
C GLU A 21 28.16 -14.61 -56.32
N GLY A 22 28.78 -15.08 -55.24
CA GLY A 22 28.42 -14.67 -53.90
C GLY A 22 28.71 -13.20 -53.70
N GLN A 23 27.75 -12.50 -53.10
CA GLN A 23 28.02 -11.23 -52.42
C GLN A 23 27.49 -11.36 -51.00
N GLY A 24 28.44 -11.48 -50.07
CA GLY A 24 28.18 -11.45 -48.65
C GLY A 24 27.39 -10.19 -48.31
N SER A 25 26.33 -10.39 -47.53
CA SER A 25 25.58 -9.32 -46.88
C SER A 25 26.52 -8.55 -45.97
N SER A 26 27.13 -7.49 -46.51
CA SER A 26 27.88 -6.50 -45.74
C SER A 26 26.89 -5.83 -44.78
N VAL A 27 26.84 -6.29 -43.54
CA VAL A 27 26.17 -5.61 -42.45
C VAL A 27 26.81 -4.22 -42.36
N ARG A 28 26.10 -3.19 -42.86
CA ARG A 28 26.50 -1.80 -42.69
C ARG A 28 26.44 -1.49 -41.19
N ARG A 29 27.55 -1.66 -40.48
CA ARG A 29 27.71 -1.22 -39.09
C ARG A 29 27.38 0.26 -39.02
N ARG A 30 26.30 0.61 -38.32
CA ARG A 30 25.98 2.01 -38.04
C ARG A 30 26.96 2.49 -36.96
N ARG A 31 27.61 3.63 -37.18
CA ARG A 31 28.52 4.22 -36.17
C ARG A 31 27.76 4.79 -34.97
N GLU A 32 26.49 5.11 -35.14
CA GLU A 32 25.64 5.77 -34.14
C GLU A 32 24.23 5.18 -34.21
N ALA A 33 23.59 5.03 -33.06
CA ALA A 33 22.19 4.60 -32.94
C ALA A 33 21.38 5.70 -32.24
N TYR A 34 20.18 5.96 -32.76
CA TYR A 34 19.22 6.88 -32.16
C TYR A 34 18.21 6.07 -31.37
N LEU A 35 18.24 6.18 -30.06
CA LEU A 35 17.40 5.37 -29.17
C LEU A 35 16.50 6.26 -28.32
N ARG A 36 15.28 5.80 -28.04
CA ARG A 36 14.33 6.45 -27.14
C ARG A 36 14.62 6.03 -25.69
N VAL A 37 14.72 7.01 -24.81
CA VAL A 37 15.02 6.79 -23.39
C VAL A 37 13.81 6.22 -22.65
N ALA A 38 14.02 5.11 -21.96
CA ALA A 38 13.05 4.47 -21.05
C ALA A 38 13.67 4.18 -19.68
N GLU A 39 12.80 3.86 -18.72
CA GLU A 39 13.16 3.59 -17.32
C GLU A 39 13.70 2.17 -17.11
N LEU A 40 14.68 2.02 -16.21
CA LEU A 40 15.22 0.72 -15.82
C LEU A 40 14.27 0.04 -14.83
N LYS A 41 14.03 -1.28 -14.93
CA LYS A 41 13.21 -2.01 -13.94
C LYS A 41 13.96 -2.12 -12.60
N ALA A 42 13.25 -1.98 -11.48
CA ALA A 42 13.79 -1.84 -10.11
C ALA A 42 14.73 -2.96 -9.61
N LYS A 43 14.79 -4.12 -10.27
CA LYS A 43 15.68 -5.24 -9.90
C LYS A 43 17.15 -5.02 -10.28
N ASP A 44 17.45 -4.10 -11.20
CA ASP A 44 18.77 -4.01 -11.84
C ASP A 44 19.56 -2.73 -11.49
N ASN A 45 19.14 -1.96 -10.48
CA ASN A 45 19.76 -0.67 -10.07
C ASN A 45 21.11 -0.84 -9.34
N SER A 46 22.07 -1.50 -9.99
CA SER A 46 23.46 -1.53 -9.53
C SER A 46 24.44 -1.23 -10.66
N LYS A 47 25.23 -0.16 -10.44
CA LYS A 47 26.25 0.42 -11.33
C LYS A 47 25.67 1.07 -12.59
N VAL A 48 26.38 2.08 -13.11
CA VAL A 48 26.08 2.93 -14.28
C VAL A 48 25.85 2.08 -15.55
N LYS A 49 24.70 1.40 -15.62
CA LYS A 49 24.36 0.43 -16.67
C LYS A 49 23.22 0.95 -17.52
N VAL A 50 23.29 0.65 -18.80
CA VAL A 50 22.22 0.88 -19.76
C VAL A 50 21.86 -0.41 -20.45
N LYS A 51 20.56 -0.63 -20.67
CA LYS A 51 20.05 -1.78 -21.38
C LYS A 51 19.63 -1.42 -22.78
N ILE A 52 20.18 -2.13 -23.76
CA ILE A 52 20.00 -1.89 -25.20
C ILE A 52 19.69 -3.24 -25.87
N ASP A 53 18.87 -3.24 -26.91
CA ASP A 53 18.57 -4.44 -27.67
C ASP A 53 19.81 -5.06 -28.33
N ILE A 54 19.85 -6.39 -28.40
CA ILE A 54 21.01 -7.13 -28.92
C ILE A 54 21.24 -6.89 -30.41
N SER A 55 20.19 -6.54 -31.17
CA SER A 55 20.27 -6.19 -32.58
C SER A 55 20.97 -4.84 -32.75
N VAL A 56 20.61 -3.85 -31.93
CA VAL A 56 21.26 -2.53 -31.91
C VAL A 56 22.71 -2.63 -31.44
N MET A 57 23.00 -3.48 -30.46
CA MET A 57 24.39 -3.75 -30.03
C MET A 57 25.24 -4.33 -31.16
N LYS A 58 24.69 -5.27 -31.95
CA LYS A 58 25.35 -5.84 -33.13
C LYS A 58 25.59 -4.78 -34.21
N ASP A 59 24.61 -3.91 -34.44
CA ASP A 59 24.72 -2.81 -35.42
C ASP A 59 25.81 -1.80 -35.06
N LEU A 60 25.95 -1.50 -33.76
CA LEU A 60 27.00 -0.64 -33.20
C LEU A 60 28.36 -1.35 -33.06
N GLY A 61 28.39 -2.69 -33.17
CA GLY A 61 29.59 -3.51 -33.00
C GLY A 61 30.09 -3.57 -31.55
N ILE A 62 29.18 -3.64 -30.59
CA ILE A 62 29.43 -3.60 -29.15
C ILE A 62 29.02 -4.94 -28.53
N ASN A 63 29.85 -5.48 -27.61
CA ASN A 63 29.53 -6.68 -26.85
C ASN A 63 28.90 -6.33 -25.48
N PRO A 64 28.11 -7.23 -24.88
CA PRO A 64 27.64 -7.07 -23.50
C PRO A 64 28.81 -6.79 -22.54
N GLY A 65 28.69 -5.74 -21.74
CA GLY A 65 29.72 -5.29 -20.80
C GLY A 65 30.70 -4.24 -21.34
N GLU A 66 30.65 -3.91 -22.64
CA GLU A 66 31.44 -2.80 -23.19
C GLU A 66 30.80 -1.43 -22.85
N ILE A 67 31.61 -0.38 -22.89
CA ILE A 67 31.18 0.98 -22.54
C ILE A 67 30.68 1.73 -23.78
N VAL A 68 29.56 2.43 -23.60
CA VAL A 68 28.94 3.30 -24.59
C VAL A 68 29.06 4.75 -24.17
N GLU A 69 29.26 5.63 -25.14
CA GLU A 69 29.11 7.07 -24.99
C GLU A 69 27.67 7.43 -25.33
N ILE A 70 27.01 8.16 -24.43
CA ILE A 70 25.64 8.63 -24.56
C ILE A 70 25.67 10.14 -24.68
N GLU A 71 25.22 10.65 -25.82
CA GLU A 71 25.10 12.08 -26.09
C GLU A 71 23.63 12.49 -26.03
N GLY A 72 23.31 13.28 -25.00
CA GLY A 72 22.04 13.97 -24.83
C GLY A 72 22.24 15.48 -24.91
N ARG A 73 21.90 16.22 -23.84
CA ARG A 73 22.32 17.63 -23.68
C ARG A 73 23.77 17.74 -23.23
N LYS A 74 24.23 16.72 -22.50
CA LYS A 74 25.61 16.51 -22.07
C LYS A 74 26.08 15.14 -22.54
N LYS A 75 27.40 14.97 -22.63
CA LYS A 75 28.02 13.69 -22.95
C LYS A 75 28.31 12.95 -21.65
N THR A 76 27.92 11.67 -21.59
CA THR A 76 28.20 10.79 -20.45
C THR A 76 28.55 9.39 -20.94
N ALA A 77 28.97 8.51 -20.05
CA ALA A 77 29.33 7.14 -20.38
C ALA A 77 28.64 6.13 -19.47
N ALA A 78 28.32 4.95 -20.02
CA ALA A 78 27.68 3.87 -19.27
C ALA A 78 28.06 2.49 -19.82
N ILE A 79 27.85 1.44 -19.02
CA ILE A 79 28.12 0.05 -19.40
C ILE A 79 26.89 -0.53 -20.09
N ALA A 80 27.03 -1.04 -21.31
CA ALA A 80 25.93 -1.60 -22.08
C ALA A 80 25.64 -3.07 -21.71
N TRP A 81 24.39 -3.39 -21.40
CA TRP A 81 23.87 -4.74 -21.14
C TRP A 81 22.66 -5.04 -22.04
N PRO A 82 22.39 -6.31 -22.39
CA PRO A 82 21.22 -6.68 -23.17
C PRO A 82 19.90 -6.26 -22.49
N SER A 83 18.94 -5.82 -23.32
CA SER A 83 17.56 -5.51 -22.93
C SER A 83 16.79 -6.73 -22.41
N TYR A 84 15.62 -6.49 -21.82
CA TYR A 84 14.70 -7.57 -21.50
C TYR A 84 14.05 -8.02 -22.81
N GLY A 85 13.87 -9.32 -23.04
CA GLY A 85 13.37 -9.88 -24.32
C GLY A 85 11.97 -9.42 -24.77
N GLU A 86 11.35 -8.47 -24.07
CA GLU A 86 10.06 -7.84 -24.35
C GLU A 86 10.21 -6.39 -24.87
N ASP A 87 11.42 -5.82 -24.88
CA ASP A 87 11.66 -4.42 -25.25
C ASP A 87 11.71 -4.23 -26.78
N GLU A 88 11.20 -3.09 -27.26
CA GLU A 88 11.36 -2.68 -28.67
C GLU A 88 12.85 -2.42 -29.01
N PRO A 89 13.29 -2.70 -30.26
CA PRO A 89 14.70 -2.53 -30.65
C PRO A 89 15.23 -1.10 -30.48
N ASP A 90 14.37 -0.09 -30.62
CA ASP A 90 14.74 1.33 -30.60
C ASP A 90 14.75 1.97 -29.20
N VAL A 91 14.67 1.17 -28.13
CA VAL A 91 14.57 1.65 -26.76
C VAL A 91 15.88 1.42 -25.98
N ILE A 92 16.36 2.46 -25.30
CA ILE A 92 17.44 2.38 -24.33
C ILE A 92 16.89 2.60 -22.93
N ARG A 93 17.01 1.59 -22.06
CA ARG A 93 16.66 1.74 -20.65
C ARG A 93 17.88 2.17 -19.85
N MET A 94 17.76 3.24 -19.08
CA MET A 94 18.88 3.80 -18.32
C MET A 94 18.45 4.24 -16.93
N ASP A 95 19.36 4.13 -15.98
CA ASP A 95 19.17 4.54 -14.58
C ASP A 95 19.07 6.07 -14.44
N ALA A 96 18.43 6.55 -13.37
CA ALA A 96 18.25 7.98 -13.07
C ALA A 96 19.56 8.76 -13.05
N ILE A 97 20.64 8.14 -12.56
CA ILE A 97 21.97 8.76 -12.50
C ILE A 97 22.48 9.07 -13.92
N VAL A 98 22.37 8.10 -14.83
CA VAL A 98 22.80 8.26 -16.23
C VAL A 98 21.94 9.30 -16.95
N ARG A 99 20.61 9.29 -16.73
CA ARG A 99 19.68 10.30 -17.28
C ARG A 99 20.07 11.70 -16.84
N LYS A 100 20.37 11.87 -15.55
CA LYS A 100 20.80 13.15 -14.98
C LYS A 100 22.15 13.62 -15.52
N ASN A 101 23.11 12.71 -15.64
CA ASN A 101 24.44 13.03 -16.18
C ASN A 101 24.38 13.44 -17.66
N ALA A 102 23.57 12.75 -18.46
CA ALA A 102 23.30 13.10 -19.85
C ALA A 102 22.38 14.34 -20.02
N GLY A 103 21.68 14.77 -18.96
CA GLY A 103 20.76 15.90 -18.96
C GLY A 103 19.52 15.66 -19.81
N ILE A 104 18.97 14.45 -19.76
CA ILE A 104 17.85 13.96 -20.59
C ILE A 104 16.72 13.46 -19.69
N SER A 105 15.50 13.50 -20.21
CA SER A 105 14.30 13.00 -19.53
C SER A 105 13.80 11.72 -20.19
N ILE A 106 12.94 10.97 -19.49
CA ILE A 106 12.24 9.81 -20.10
C ILE A 106 11.46 10.27 -21.34
N GLY A 107 11.54 9.49 -22.43
CA GLY A 107 10.91 9.76 -23.72
C GLY A 107 11.79 10.52 -24.73
N ASP A 108 12.87 11.17 -24.28
CA ASP A 108 13.81 11.87 -25.16
C ASP A 108 14.56 10.89 -26.07
N ARG A 109 15.10 11.38 -27.19
CA ARG A 109 15.99 10.61 -28.07
C ARG A 109 17.45 10.92 -27.75
N VAL A 110 18.27 9.89 -27.66
CA VAL A 110 19.71 9.99 -27.43
C VAL A 110 20.50 9.36 -28.55
N ILE A 111 21.72 9.88 -28.73
CA ILE A 111 22.70 9.30 -29.64
C ILE A 111 23.63 8.41 -28.83
N VAL A 112 23.71 7.14 -29.22
CA VAL A 112 24.59 6.15 -28.59
C VAL A 112 25.71 5.78 -29.55
N ARG A 113 26.95 5.86 -29.06
CA ARG A 113 28.17 5.49 -29.78
C ARG A 113 28.99 4.49 -28.97
N ARG A 114 29.81 3.70 -29.66
CA ARG A 114 30.83 2.88 -29.00
C ARG A 114 31.91 3.80 -28.40
N ALA A 115 32.16 3.68 -27.10
CA ALA A 115 33.26 4.38 -26.46
C ALA A 115 34.52 3.51 -26.46
N ASN A 116 35.70 4.13 -26.60
CA ASN A 116 36.99 3.51 -26.30
C ASN A 116 37.52 4.12 -24.99
N PRO A 117 37.09 3.62 -23.83
CA PRO A 117 37.49 4.17 -22.54
C PRO A 117 38.99 3.98 -22.33
N LYS A 118 39.67 5.03 -21.89
CA LYS A 118 41.07 4.93 -21.43
C LYS A 118 41.09 4.72 -19.92
N ASN A 119 42.09 4.01 -19.41
CA ASN A 119 42.29 3.91 -17.96
C ASN A 119 42.63 5.29 -17.39
N ALA A 120 41.92 5.69 -16.34
CA ALA A 120 42.14 6.97 -15.69
C ALA A 120 43.46 6.94 -14.91
N GLN A 121 44.38 7.87 -15.21
CA GLN A 121 45.59 8.07 -14.41
C GLN A 121 45.27 8.88 -13.17
N MET A 122 44.44 9.92 -13.33
CA MET A 122 44.06 10.83 -12.28
C MET A 122 42.60 11.24 -12.44
N VAL A 123 41.85 11.24 -11.33
CA VAL A 123 40.47 11.73 -11.28
C VAL A 123 40.32 12.65 -10.08
N LYS A 124 39.81 13.85 -10.33
CA LYS A 124 39.53 14.85 -9.29
C LYS A 124 38.02 14.96 -9.09
N ILE A 125 37.55 14.69 -7.88
CA ILE A 125 36.14 14.76 -7.50
C ILE A 125 35.93 15.78 -6.38
N GLY A 126 34.73 16.35 -6.28
CA GLY A 126 34.35 17.22 -5.17
C GLY A 126 32.88 17.02 -4.78
N PRO A 127 32.50 17.33 -3.53
CA PRO A 127 31.11 17.20 -3.09
C PRO A 127 30.19 18.13 -3.91
N ALA A 128 29.03 17.61 -4.30
CA ALA A 128 28.04 18.37 -5.06
C ALA A 128 27.19 19.31 -4.18
N GLN A 129 27.24 19.17 -2.84
CA GLN A 129 26.40 19.91 -1.90
C GLN A 129 27.25 20.81 -1.00
N SER A 130 26.74 22.00 -0.70
CA SER A 130 27.39 23.04 0.09
C SER A 130 27.33 22.86 1.61
N ASN A 131 26.61 21.83 2.09
CA ASN A 131 26.45 21.51 3.51
C ASN A 131 27.45 20.47 4.03
N VAL A 132 28.35 19.95 3.18
CA VAL A 132 29.37 18.99 3.60
C VAL A 132 30.75 19.57 3.32
N THR A 133 31.42 19.96 4.40
CA THR A 133 32.82 20.38 4.38
C THR A 133 33.63 19.29 5.05
N PHE A 134 34.60 18.71 4.34
CA PHE A 134 35.51 17.74 4.94
C PHE A 134 36.62 18.49 5.68
N THR A 135 36.60 18.47 7.01
CA THR A 135 37.60 19.15 7.85
C THR A 135 39.00 18.52 7.72
N SER A 136 39.07 17.22 7.38
CA SER A 136 40.29 16.50 7.02
C SER A 136 39.92 15.27 6.20
N ILE A 137 40.53 15.09 5.03
CA ILE A 137 40.29 13.92 4.16
C ILE A 137 41.36 12.88 4.49
N GLU A 138 40.99 11.86 5.26
CA GLU A 138 41.92 10.78 5.60
C GLU A 138 42.24 9.89 4.38
N PRO A 139 43.46 9.30 4.29
CA PRO A 139 43.82 8.35 3.24
C PRO A 139 42.89 7.10 3.20
N SER A 140 42.38 6.68 4.35
CA SER A 140 41.39 5.60 4.53
C SER A 140 40.10 5.88 3.74
N PHE A 141 39.59 7.10 3.82
CA PHE A 141 38.39 7.55 3.13
C PHE A 141 38.58 7.59 1.60
N ILE A 142 39.74 8.07 1.12
CA ILE A 142 40.06 8.08 -0.32
C ILE A 142 40.09 6.64 -0.86
N ASN A 143 40.66 5.70 -0.10
CA ASN A 143 40.67 4.29 -0.48
C ASN A 143 39.26 3.69 -0.50
N TYR A 144 38.41 4.03 0.48
CA TYR A 144 37.00 3.61 0.51
C TYR A 144 36.25 4.10 -0.74
N VAL A 145 36.36 5.38 -1.07
CA VAL A 145 35.72 5.98 -2.25
C VAL A 145 36.25 5.34 -3.54
N ARG A 146 37.56 5.12 -3.65
CA ARG A 146 38.17 4.45 -4.82
C ARG A 146 37.63 3.04 -5.02
N LYS A 147 37.57 2.22 -3.97
CA LYS A 147 37.05 0.84 -4.02
C LYS A 147 35.59 0.80 -4.46
N ARG A 148 34.79 1.81 -4.10
CA ARG A 148 33.38 1.92 -4.52
C ARG A 148 33.20 2.41 -5.96
N LEU A 149 34.10 3.25 -6.46
CA LEU A 149 34.07 3.78 -7.82
C LEU A 149 34.83 2.90 -8.84
N GLU A 150 35.42 1.80 -8.40
CA GLU A 150 36.14 0.87 -9.26
C GLU A 150 35.26 0.34 -10.40
N GLU A 151 35.82 0.25 -11.60
CA GLU A 151 35.13 -0.14 -12.85
C GLU A 151 33.97 0.78 -13.28
N THR A 152 33.89 1.99 -12.71
CA THR A 152 32.86 2.96 -13.10
C THR A 152 33.38 3.84 -14.25
N PRO A 153 32.70 3.89 -15.41
CA PRO A 153 33.02 4.85 -16.45
C PRO A 153 32.55 6.25 -16.03
N VAL A 154 33.40 7.25 -16.23
CA VAL A 154 33.11 8.65 -15.87
C VAL A 154 33.59 9.61 -16.95
N VAL A 155 32.89 10.73 -17.07
CA VAL A 155 33.24 11.89 -17.89
C VAL A 155 33.34 13.12 -16.99
N GLU A 156 34.11 14.12 -17.39
CA GLU A 156 34.15 15.42 -16.69
C GLU A 156 32.75 16.04 -16.63
N GLY A 157 32.31 16.42 -15.43
CA GLY A 157 30.98 16.95 -15.15
C GLY A 157 29.95 15.91 -14.72
N ASP A 158 30.26 14.61 -14.75
CA ASP A 158 29.36 13.57 -14.26
C ASP A 158 29.18 13.63 -12.74
N VAL A 159 27.98 13.29 -12.28
CA VAL A 159 27.67 13.08 -10.86
C VAL A 159 27.75 11.58 -10.55
N VAL A 160 28.57 11.22 -9.56
CA VAL A 160 28.71 9.86 -9.04
C VAL A 160 28.24 9.83 -7.59
N TYR A 161 27.55 8.75 -7.20
CA TYR A 161 27.07 8.58 -5.83
C TYR A 161 27.94 7.56 -5.10
N VAL A 162 28.41 7.94 -3.92
CA VAL A 162 29.18 7.06 -3.06
C VAL A 162 28.39 6.84 -1.77
N PRO A 163 28.04 5.59 -1.42
CA PRO A 163 27.33 5.31 -0.18
C PRO A 163 28.26 5.55 1.01
N LEU A 164 27.96 6.56 1.81
CA LEU A 164 28.66 6.91 3.05
C LEU A 164 27.65 6.77 4.19
N LEU A 165 27.96 5.92 5.17
CA LEU A 165 27.10 5.68 6.35
C LEU A 165 25.64 5.33 5.98
N GLY A 166 25.44 4.54 4.91
CA GLY A 166 24.11 4.15 4.44
C GLY A 166 23.36 5.24 3.64
N GLN A 167 23.97 6.39 3.36
CA GLN A 167 23.40 7.43 2.50
C GLN A 167 24.23 7.64 1.22
N PRO A 168 23.60 7.68 0.02
CA PRO A 168 24.31 7.95 -1.22
C PRO A 168 24.68 9.43 -1.30
N MET A 169 25.98 9.73 -1.15
CA MET A 169 26.49 11.10 -1.24
C MET A 169 26.93 11.42 -2.68
N PRO A 170 26.43 12.51 -3.29
CA PRO A 170 26.80 12.91 -4.65
C PRO A 170 28.14 13.64 -4.70
N PHE A 171 29.03 13.17 -5.58
CA PHE A 171 30.28 13.80 -5.96
C PHE A 171 30.24 14.19 -7.43
N VAL A 172 30.79 15.35 -7.78
CA VAL A 172 30.96 15.80 -9.17
C VAL A 172 32.39 15.50 -9.60
N VAL A 173 32.53 14.89 -10.78
CA VAL A 173 33.84 14.72 -11.44
C VAL A 173 34.26 16.06 -12.02
N ILE A 174 35.28 16.67 -11.45
CA ILE A 174 35.78 17.99 -11.85
C ILE A 174 36.69 17.86 -13.06
N HIS A 175 37.61 16.89 -13.00
CA HIS A 175 38.66 16.74 -14.00
C HIS A 175 39.15 15.30 -14.07
N THR A 176 39.48 14.85 -15.28
CA THR A 176 39.98 13.52 -15.57
C THR A 176 41.22 13.60 -16.47
N LYS A 177 42.22 12.76 -16.20
CA LYS A 177 43.41 12.63 -17.03
C LYS A 177 43.58 11.18 -17.47
N PRO A 178 43.58 10.87 -18.78
CA PRO A 178 43.35 11.76 -19.93
C PRO A 178 41.90 12.28 -20.02
N SER A 179 41.67 13.42 -20.68
CA SER A 179 40.31 13.97 -20.87
C SER A 179 39.47 13.10 -21.81
N GLY A 180 38.17 13.00 -21.50
CA GLY A 180 37.20 12.20 -22.25
C GLY A 180 36.58 11.11 -21.39
N VAL A 181 36.09 10.04 -22.02
CA VAL A 181 35.54 8.88 -21.32
C VAL A 181 36.70 8.08 -20.70
N VAL A 182 36.73 8.00 -19.37
CA VAL A 182 37.74 7.24 -18.63
C VAL A 182 37.12 6.20 -17.71
N MET A 183 37.84 5.11 -17.49
CA MET A 183 37.47 4.07 -16.51
C MET A 183 38.33 4.23 -15.25
N ILE A 184 37.68 4.23 -14.09
CA ILE A 184 38.37 4.23 -12.79
C ILE A 184 38.87 2.80 -12.50
N THR A 185 40.17 2.66 -12.30
CA THR A 185 40.85 1.38 -12.01
C THR A 185 41.56 1.44 -10.64
N LYS A 186 42.11 0.32 -10.17
CA LYS A 186 42.89 0.27 -8.92
C LYS A 186 44.07 1.24 -8.90
N ASP A 187 44.67 1.46 -10.07
CA ASP A 187 45.87 2.29 -10.23
C ASP A 187 45.56 3.79 -10.39
N THR A 188 44.28 4.18 -10.38
CA THR A 188 43.86 5.57 -10.55
C THR A 188 44.12 6.41 -9.29
N GLN A 189 44.83 7.53 -9.47
CA GLN A 189 45.03 8.53 -8.41
C GLN A 189 43.77 9.38 -8.24
N LEU A 190 43.04 9.16 -7.14
CA LEU A 190 41.82 9.90 -6.80
C LEU A 190 42.14 11.07 -5.86
N TYR A 191 41.77 12.29 -6.28
CA TYR A 191 41.87 13.50 -5.47
C TYR A 191 40.48 14.02 -5.11
N ILE A 192 40.18 14.16 -3.82
CA ILE A 192 38.92 14.69 -3.32
C ILE A 192 39.15 16.14 -2.88
N VAL A 193 38.35 17.07 -3.40
CA VAL A 193 38.37 18.47 -3.00
C VAL A 193 37.45 18.68 -1.80
N ASP A 194 37.90 19.50 -0.85
CA ASP A 194 37.20 19.90 0.36
C ASP A 194 36.05 20.89 0.11
N LYS A 195 36.12 21.66 -0.98
CA LYS A 195 35.14 22.70 -1.33
C LYS A 195 34.09 22.23 -2.34
N PRO A 196 32.82 22.64 -2.19
CA PRO A 196 31.76 22.33 -3.12
C PRO A 196 32.02 23.01 -4.47
N VAL A 197 31.89 22.25 -5.55
CA VAL A 197 32.29 22.67 -6.91
C VAL A 197 31.13 23.35 -7.65
N SER A 198 29.89 23.08 -7.23
CA SER A 198 28.68 23.57 -7.89
C SER A 198 27.46 23.49 -6.98
N ASN A 199 26.57 24.49 -6.98
CA ASN A 199 25.22 24.40 -6.41
C ASN A 199 24.27 23.66 -7.36
N ILE A 200 24.64 22.46 -7.81
CA ILE A 200 23.67 21.59 -8.48
C ILE A 200 22.68 21.22 -7.38
N LYS A 201 21.44 21.71 -7.45
CA LYS A 201 20.34 21.17 -6.63
C LYS A 201 20.24 19.68 -6.98
N VAL A 202 20.90 18.83 -6.20
CA VAL A 202 20.80 17.39 -6.35
C VAL A 202 19.39 17.05 -5.87
N SER A 203 18.45 17.05 -6.80
CA SER A 203 17.08 16.60 -6.55
C SER A 203 17.13 15.17 -6.05
N ARG A 204 16.50 14.96 -4.88
CA ARG A 204 16.63 13.75 -4.05
C ARG A 204 15.64 12.63 -4.41
N VAL A 205 14.66 12.88 -5.28
CA VAL A 205 13.54 11.96 -5.52
C VAL A 205 13.20 11.90 -7.01
N THR A 206 13.26 10.70 -7.57
CA THR A 206 12.91 10.35 -8.96
C THR A 206 11.78 9.32 -8.98
N TYR A 207 11.25 8.97 -10.16
CA TYR A 207 10.26 7.87 -10.25
C TYR A 207 10.82 6.53 -9.76
N ASP A 208 12.13 6.32 -9.89
CA ASP A 208 12.84 5.13 -9.41
C ASP A 208 12.81 4.99 -7.87
N ASP A 209 12.44 6.06 -7.16
CA ASP A 209 12.28 6.09 -5.70
C ASP A 209 10.81 5.91 -5.26
N ILE A 210 9.89 5.67 -6.20
CA ILE A 210 8.46 5.44 -5.94
C ILE A 210 8.10 4.01 -6.34
N GLY A 211 7.70 3.20 -5.35
CA GLY A 211 7.25 1.82 -5.58
C GLY A 211 5.73 1.68 -5.64
N GLY A 212 5.23 0.72 -6.43
CA GLY A 212 3.83 0.28 -6.39
C GLY A 212 2.80 1.17 -7.09
N LEU A 213 3.20 2.30 -7.68
CA LEU A 213 2.28 3.27 -8.31
C LEU A 213 2.38 3.32 -9.85
N GLY A 214 2.88 2.27 -10.52
CA GLY A 214 3.15 2.28 -11.97
C GLY A 214 2.01 2.84 -12.83
N ASN A 215 0.79 2.28 -12.69
CA ASN A 215 -0.39 2.73 -13.45
C ASN A 215 -0.75 4.20 -13.20
N ILE A 216 -0.44 4.71 -12.00
CA ILE A 216 -0.73 6.09 -11.61
C ILE A 216 0.35 7.02 -12.15
N ILE A 217 1.61 6.59 -12.08
CA ILE A 217 2.74 7.30 -12.68
C ILE A 217 2.49 7.50 -14.17
N ASP A 218 2.03 6.49 -14.91
CA ASP A 218 1.73 6.61 -16.34
C ASP A 218 0.60 7.63 -16.61
N LYS A 219 -0.49 7.60 -15.83
CA LYS A 219 -1.56 8.61 -15.94
C LYS A 219 -1.06 10.02 -15.65
N VAL A 220 -0.22 10.19 -14.63
CA VAL A 220 0.27 11.52 -14.28
C VAL A 220 1.32 12.01 -15.28
N ARG A 221 2.13 11.12 -15.86
CA ARG A 221 3.04 11.43 -16.98
C ARG A 221 2.26 11.99 -18.17
N GLU A 222 1.16 11.35 -18.55
CA GLU A 222 0.29 11.85 -19.63
C GLU A 222 -0.33 13.21 -19.32
N LEU A 223 -0.74 13.44 -18.07
CA LEU A 223 -1.45 14.67 -17.68
C LEU A 223 -0.52 15.86 -17.41
N VAL A 224 0.72 15.62 -16.95
CA VAL A 224 1.65 16.67 -16.51
C VAL A 224 2.86 16.78 -17.41
N GLU A 225 3.53 15.68 -17.74
CA GLU A 225 4.77 15.75 -18.54
C GLU A 225 4.49 16.03 -20.02
N LEU A 226 3.44 15.43 -20.58
CA LEU A 226 3.12 15.60 -21.99
C LEU A 226 2.82 17.07 -22.35
N PRO A 227 1.99 17.83 -21.59
CA PRO A 227 1.81 19.26 -21.82
C PRO A 227 3.10 20.08 -21.72
N LEU A 228 3.95 19.77 -20.73
CA LEU A 228 5.16 20.56 -20.44
C LEU A 228 6.28 20.29 -21.46
N LYS A 229 6.47 19.04 -21.89
CA LYS A 229 7.53 18.65 -22.84
C LYS A 229 7.11 18.83 -24.30
N HIS A 230 5.85 18.54 -24.64
CA HIS A 230 5.36 18.59 -26.02
C HIS A 230 4.08 19.43 -26.17
N PRO A 231 4.14 20.77 -25.94
CA PRO A 231 2.98 21.65 -26.10
C PRO A 231 2.38 21.64 -27.52
N GLU A 232 3.20 21.31 -28.52
CA GLU A 232 2.81 21.27 -29.93
C GLU A 232 1.69 20.28 -30.23
N ILE A 233 1.64 19.15 -29.51
CA ILE A 233 0.62 18.12 -29.67
C ILE A 233 -0.75 18.69 -29.28
N PHE A 234 -0.82 19.39 -28.14
CA PHE A 234 -2.04 20.04 -27.66
C PHE A 234 -2.48 21.18 -28.60
N ARG A 235 -1.52 21.97 -29.13
CA ARG A 235 -1.81 23.02 -30.11
C ARG A 235 -2.42 22.47 -31.39
N ARG A 236 -1.89 21.35 -31.91
CA ARG A 236 -2.38 20.73 -33.14
C ARG A 236 -3.75 20.08 -32.96
N LEU A 237 -3.99 19.48 -31.80
CA LEU A 237 -5.27 18.86 -31.47
C LEU A 237 -6.34 19.87 -31.01
N GLY A 238 -5.96 21.12 -30.73
CA GLY A 238 -6.89 22.16 -30.28
C GLY A 238 -7.47 21.90 -28.88
N ILE A 239 -6.80 21.07 -28.08
CA ILE A 239 -7.22 20.73 -26.71
C ILE A 239 -6.45 21.58 -25.70
N GLU A 240 -7.14 22.04 -24.65
CA GLU A 240 -6.47 22.69 -23.52
C GLU A 240 -5.88 21.64 -22.59
N PRO A 241 -4.63 21.85 -22.12
CA PRO A 241 -4.04 20.97 -21.11
C PRO A 241 -4.77 21.14 -19.76
N PRO A 242 -4.80 20.09 -18.93
CA PRO A 242 -5.46 20.15 -17.62
C PRO A 242 -4.77 21.19 -16.72
N LYS A 243 -5.56 22.03 -16.06
CA LYS A 243 -5.01 23.09 -15.20
C LYS A 243 -4.72 22.61 -13.78
N GLY A 244 -5.51 21.64 -13.31
CA GLY A 244 -5.40 21.12 -11.96
C GLY A 244 -5.65 19.62 -11.86
N ILE A 245 -4.88 18.99 -10.99
CA ILE A 245 -5.01 17.56 -10.63
C ILE A 245 -5.25 17.45 -9.13
N LEU A 246 -6.30 16.74 -8.72
CA LEU A 246 -6.58 16.44 -7.32
C LEU A 246 -6.16 15.00 -7.00
N LEU A 247 -5.09 14.85 -6.22
CA LEU A 247 -4.63 13.58 -5.67
C LEU A 247 -5.38 13.29 -4.36
N TYR A 248 -6.10 12.17 -4.30
CA TYR A 248 -6.77 11.74 -3.08
C TYR A 248 -6.46 10.29 -2.74
N GLY A 249 -6.66 9.91 -1.47
CA GLY A 249 -6.29 8.59 -0.96
C GLY A 249 -5.98 8.60 0.54
N PRO A 250 -5.62 7.46 1.14
CA PRO A 250 -5.21 7.39 2.53
C PRO A 250 -3.96 8.24 2.83
N PRO A 251 -3.73 8.66 4.09
CA PRO A 251 -2.47 9.29 4.48
C PRO A 251 -1.31 8.29 4.33
N GLY A 252 -0.10 8.79 4.06
CA GLY A 252 1.11 7.94 4.03
C GLY A 252 1.34 7.13 2.75
N VAL A 253 0.51 7.27 1.71
CA VAL A 253 0.71 6.62 0.40
C VAL A 253 1.72 7.33 -0.51
N GLY A 254 2.29 8.45 -0.07
CA GLY A 254 3.36 9.15 -0.79
C GLY A 254 2.91 10.20 -1.81
N LYS A 255 1.74 10.84 -1.63
CA LYS A 255 1.23 11.91 -2.53
C LYS A 255 2.23 13.04 -2.74
N THR A 256 2.82 13.53 -1.64
CA THR A 256 3.85 14.58 -1.64
C THR A 256 5.15 14.11 -2.33
N LEU A 257 5.50 12.82 -2.21
CA LEU A 257 6.67 12.24 -2.89
C LEU A 257 6.42 12.14 -4.40
N LEU A 258 5.23 11.73 -4.81
CA LEU A 258 4.82 11.67 -6.21
C LEU A 258 4.91 13.05 -6.87
N ALA A 259 4.33 14.09 -6.26
CA ALA A 259 4.39 15.45 -6.78
C ALA A 259 5.83 15.98 -6.93
N LYS A 260 6.70 15.68 -5.96
CA LYS A 260 8.13 16.03 -6.02
C LYS A 260 8.87 15.31 -7.14
N ALA A 261 8.58 14.02 -7.34
CA ALA A 261 9.20 13.24 -8.42
C ALA A 261 8.80 13.75 -9.81
N ILE A 262 7.51 14.07 -10.00
CA ILE A 262 6.98 14.61 -11.27
C ILE A 262 7.66 15.94 -11.62
N ALA A 263 7.79 16.85 -10.64
CA ALA A 263 8.43 18.14 -10.89
C ALA A 263 9.91 18.01 -11.27
N ASN A 264 10.61 17.05 -10.65
CA ASN A 264 12.00 16.76 -10.99
C ASN A 264 12.15 16.17 -12.39
N GLU A 265 11.32 15.21 -12.79
CA GLU A 265 11.40 14.59 -14.13
C GLU A 265 10.92 15.55 -15.23
N ALA A 266 9.92 16.39 -14.96
CA ALA A 266 9.48 17.44 -15.88
C ALA A 266 10.47 18.61 -15.96
N ASN A 267 11.49 18.65 -15.09
CA ASN A 267 12.42 19.77 -14.92
C ASN A 267 11.70 21.12 -14.76
N ALA A 268 10.59 21.10 -14.01
CA ALA A 268 9.73 22.24 -13.75
C ALA A 268 10.02 22.85 -12.37
N HIS A 269 9.80 24.15 -12.21
CA HIS A 269 9.94 24.82 -10.92
C HIS A 269 8.89 24.31 -9.93
N PHE A 270 9.31 23.74 -8.80
CA PHE A 270 8.42 23.15 -7.81
C PHE A 270 8.17 24.08 -6.61
N ILE A 271 6.91 24.46 -6.39
CA ILE A 271 6.48 25.22 -5.22
C ILE A 271 5.55 24.36 -4.39
N ALA A 272 5.94 24.07 -3.14
CA ALA A 272 5.11 23.32 -2.20
C ALA A 272 4.47 24.26 -1.17
N ILE A 273 3.16 24.10 -0.98
CA ILE A 273 2.34 24.82 -0.03
C ILE A 273 1.68 23.79 0.88
N ASN A 274 1.75 24.00 2.19
CA ASN A 274 0.94 23.23 3.13
C ASN A 274 -0.31 24.02 3.49
N GLY A 275 -1.50 23.43 3.40
CA GLY A 275 -2.78 24.11 3.61
C GLY A 275 -2.85 24.93 4.90
N PRO A 276 -2.54 24.34 6.08
CA PRO A 276 -2.51 25.07 7.35
C PRO A 276 -1.50 26.23 7.41
N GLU A 277 -0.43 26.19 6.62
CA GLU A 277 0.61 27.22 6.61
C GLU A 277 0.10 28.54 5.99
N ILE A 278 -0.89 28.46 5.10
CA ILE A 278 -1.51 29.63 4.48
C ILE A 278 -2.49 30.31 5.44
N MET A 279 -3.07 29.57 6.38
CA MET A 279 -4.08 30.07 7.31
C MET A 279 -3.42 30.90 8.41
N SER A 280 -3.47 32.24 8.28
CA SER A 280 -2.99 33.16 9.31
C SER A 280 -4.17 33.79 10.07
N LYS A 281 -3.91 34.29 11.27
CA LYS A 281 -4.91 35.00 12.08
C LYS A 281 -5.13 36.44 11.58
N PHE A 282 -4.27 36.94 10.70
CA PHE A 282 -4.28 38.33 10.25
C PHE A 282 -5.06 38.45 8.94
N TYR A 283 -5.91 39.48 8.88
CA TYR A 283 -6.85 39.69 7.79
C TYR A 283 -6.12 39.98 6.47
N GLY A 284 -6.42 39.21 5.42
CA GLY A 284 -5.91 39.46 4.05
C GLY A 284 -4.50 38.94 3.76
N GLU A 285 -3.71 38.57 4.78
CA GLU A 285 -2.36 38.03 4.61
C GLU A 285 -2.37 36.68 3.87
N SER A 286 -3.32 35.79 4.23
CA SER A 286 -3.53 34.50 3.55
C SER A 286 -3.85 34.65 2.06
N GLU A 287 -4.65 35.66 1.69
CA GLU A 287 -5.02 35.92 0.30
C GLU A 287 -3.85 36.51 -0.51
N GLN A 288 -3.09 37.41 0.11
CA GLN A 288 -1.91 38.00 -0.51
C GLN A 288 -0.81 36.97 -0.72
N ARG A 289 -0.56 36.11 0.27
CA ARG A 289 0.41 35.00 0.16
C ARG A 289 0.06 34.04 -0.98
N LEU A 290 -1.23 33.69 -1.14
CA LEU A 290 -1.67 32.89 -2.29
C LEU A 290 -1.44 33.58 -3.63
N ARG A 291 -1.68 34.91 -3.72
CA ARG A 291 -1.38 35.68 -4.94
C ARG A 291 0.11 35.66 -5.26
N GLU A 292 0.96 35.95 -4.29
CA GLU A 292 2.42 36.00 -4.45
C GLU A 292 2.97 34.66 -4.97
N ILE A 293 2.48 33.53 -4.43
CA ILE A 293 2.90 32.20 -4.86
C ILE A 293 2.49 31.91 -6.31
N PHE A 294 1.27 32.24 -6.70
CA PHE A 294 0.81 32.05 -8.09
C PHE A 294 1.56 32.95 -9.07
N GLU A 295 1.89 34.18 -8.67
CA GLU A 295 2.71 35.09 -9.48
C GLU A 295 4.16 34.59 -9.62
N GLU A 296 4.76 34.08 -8.54
CA GLU A 296 6.09 33.46 -8.58
C GLU A 296 6.12 32.25 -9.52
N ALA A 297 5.09 31.39 -9.46
CA ALA A 297 4.95 30.25 -10.36
C ALA A 297 4.87 30.68 -11.83
N GLN A 298 4.10 31.73 -12.15
CA GLN A 298 3.99 32.26 -13.51
C GLN A 298 5.30 32.86 -14.02
N LYS A 299 6.06 33.55 -13.16
CA LYS A 299 7.38 34.11 -13.52
C LYS A 299 8.42 33.04 -13.78
N ASN A 300 8.34 31.91 -13.06
CA ASN A 300 9.28 30.79 -13.15
C ASN A 300 8.78 29.62 -14.02
N ALA A 301 7.82 29.87 -14.92
CA ALA A 301 7.24 28.83 -15.78
C ALA A 301 8.29 28.19 -16.72
N PRO A 302 8.28 26.85 -16.94
CA PRO A 302 7.29 25.87 -16.50
C PRO A 302 7.34 25.56 -14.99
N ALA A 303 6.19 25.59 -14.30
CA ALA A 303 6.11 25.45 -12.85
C ALA A 303 4.96 24.54 -12.38
N ILE A 304 5.16 23.88 -11.24
CA ILE A 304 4.17 23.03 -10.57
C ILE A 304 3.92 23.59 -9.17
N ILE A 305 2.67 23.95 -8.89
CA ILE A 305 2.21 24.35 -7.56
C ILE A 305 1.60 23.13 -6.88
N PHE A 306 2.20 22.65 -5.79
CA PHE A 306 1.68 21.56 -4.99
C PHE A 306 1.04 22.10 -3.72
N ILE A 307 -0.24 21.81 -3.50
CA ILE A 307 -1.00 22.19 -2.31
C ILE A 307 -1.32 20.92 -1.53
N ASP A 308 -0.64 20.70 -0.41
CA ASP A 308 -0.97 19.62 0.52
C ASP A 308 -2.11 20.03 1.45
N GLU A 309 -2.89 19.05 1.91
CA GLU A 309 -4.06 19.26 2.79
C GLU A 309 -5.00 20.37 2.29
N ILE A 310 -5.38 20.31 1.00
CA ILE A 310 -6.24 21.34 0.40
C ILE A 310 -7.61 21.45 1.09
N ASP A 311 -8.07 20.42 1.80
CA ASP A 311 -9.27 20.46 2.62
C ASP A 311 -9.17 21.43 3.81
N ALA A 312 -7.97 21.81 4.24
CA ALA A 312 -7.77 22.83 5.29
C ALA A 312 -8.03 24.25 4.78
N ILE A 313 -7.67 24.56 3.53
CA ILE A 313 -7.87 25.89 2.92
C ILE A 313 -9.17 26.00 2.14
N ALA A 314 -9.72 24.85 1.71
CA ALA A 314 -10.96 24.80 0.95
C ALA A 314 -12.01 23.80 1.45
N PRO A 315 -12.44 23.95 2.72
CA PRO A 315 -13.58 23.21 3.25
C PRO A 315 -14.90 23.59 2.56
N LYS A 316 -15.92 22.74 2.71
CA LYS A 316 -17.29 23.01 2.25
C LYS A 316 -17.88 24.26 2.92
N ARG A 317 -18.46 25.15 2.12
CA ARG A 317 -19.05 26.43 2.57
C ARG A 317 -20.11 26.28 3.68
N ASP A 318 -20.85 25.17 3.67
CA ASP A 318 -21.92 24.89 4.65
C ASP A 318 -21.37 24.50 6.03
N GLU A 319 -20.13 23.98 6.10
CA GLU A 319 -19.48 23.56 7.36
C GLU A 319 -18.61 24.68 7.96
N VAL A 320 -18.40 25.77 7.23
CA VAL A 320 -17.49 26.86 7.60
C VAL A 320 -18.23 27.98 8.32
N VAL A 321 -17.84 28.24 9.57
CA VAL A 321 -18.34 29.37 10.39
C VAL A 321 -17.51 30.65 10.16
N GLY A 322 -16.23 30.53 9.76
CA GLY A 322 -15.30 31.66 9.60
C GLY A 322 -15.37 32.36 8.24
N GLU A 323 -15.42 33.70 8.22
CA GLU A 323 -15.38 34.48 6.98
C GLU A 323 -14.02 34.41 6.24
N VAL A 324 -12.93 34.24 6.98
CA VAL A 324 -11.56 34.20 6.42
C VAL A 324 -11.41 33.00 5.49
N GLU A 325 -11.86 31.82 5.93
CA GLU A 325 -11.83 30.58 5.14
C GLU A 325 -12.63 30.72 3.84
N ARG A 326 -13.84 31.28 3.89
CA ARG A 326 -14.68 31.51 2.70
C ARG A 326 -13.98 32.41 1.67
N ARG A 327 -13.24 33.41 2.14
CA ARG A 327 -12.50 34.33 1.26
C ARG A 327 -11.25 33.70 0.66
N VAL A 328 -10.51 32.91 1.43
CA VAL A 328 -9.38 32.12 0.91
C VAL A 328 -9.85 31.17 -0.19
N VAL A 329 -10.99 30.50 -0.01
CA VAL A 329 -11.59 29.66 -1.07
C VAL A 329 -11.94 30.48 -2.31
N ALA A 330 -12.63 31.62 -2.15
CA ALA A 330 -12.99 32.47 -3.28
C ALA A 330 -11.76 32.99 -4.03
N GLN A 331 -10.69 33.32 -3.31
CA GLN A 331 -9.43 33.76 -3.88
C GLN A 331 -8.75 32.63 -4.66
N LEU A 332 -8.68 31.42 -4.11
CA LEU A 332 -8.13 30.25 -4.81
C LEU A 332 -8.91 29.93 -6.10
N LEU A 333 -10.24 29.99 -6.06
CA LEU A 333 -11.08 29.84 -7.26
C LEU A 333 -10.73 30.88 -8.33
N THR A 334 -10.59 32.14 -7.92
CA THR A 334 -10.25 33.26 -8.81
C THR A 334 -8.86 33.08 -9.42
N LEU A 335 -7.88 32.61 -8.63
CA LEU A 335 -6.52 32.35 -9.11
C LEU A 335 -6.50 31.20 -10.13
N MET A 336 -7.22 30.10 -9.88
CA MET A 336 -7.33 28.98 -10.80
C MET A 336 -7.98 29.37 -12.13
N ASP A 337 -9.08 30.15 -12.07
CA ASP A 337 -9.76 30.66 -13.27
C ASP A 337 -8.91 31.71 -14.01
N GLY A 338 -8.10 32.46 -13.25
CA GLY A 338 -7.19 33.50 -13.72
C GLY A 338 -5.91 32.98 -14.37
N LEU A 339 -5.60 31.68 -14.28
CA LEU A 339 -4.51 31.04 -15.01
C LEU A 339 -4.79 31.08 -16.52
N LYS A 340 -4.36 32.19 -17.14
CA LYS A 340 -4.34 32.41 -18.59
C LYS A 340 -2.95 32.13 -19.14
N GLY A 341 -2.67 30.84 -19.34
CA GLY A 341 -1.47 30.34 -20.01
C GLY A 341 -1.77 28.92 -20.47
N ARG A 342 -1.38 28.53 -21.69
CA ARG A 342 -1.70 27.23 -22.29
C ARG A 342 -0.87 26.09 -21.69
N GLY A 343 -0.93 25.89 -20.37
CA GLY A 343 -0.38 24.72 -19.69
C GLY A 343 1.02 24.84 -19.09
N ASP A 344 1.56 26.06 -18.96
CA ASP A 344 2.92 26.23 -18.41
C ASP A 344 2.96 26.17 -16.87
N VAL A 345 1.80 26.33 -16.21
CA VAL A 345 1.65 26.20 -14.76
C VAL A 345 0.55 25.17 -14.46
N ILE A 346 0.88 24.14 -13.68
CA ILE A 346 -0.04 23.07 -13.28
C ILE A 346 -0.18 23.07 -11.76
N VAL A 347 -1.42 22.97 -11.28
CA VAL A 347 -1.72 22.92 -9.83
C VAL A 347 -2.08 21.50 -9.41
N ILE A 348 -1.34 20.94 -8.45
CA ILE A 348 -1.59 19.62 -7.89
C ILE A 348 -2.09 19.80 -6.44
N GLY A 349 -3.33 19.46 -6.17
CA GLY A 349 -3.89 19.45 -4.81
C GLY A 349 -3.85 18.03 -4.23
N ALA A 350 -3.50 17.89 -2.95
CA ALA A 350 -3.58 16.63 -2.23
C ALA A 350 -4.57 16.71 -1.07
N THR A 351 -5.45 15.72 -0.92
CA THR A 351 -6.37 15.61 0.22
C THR A 351 -6.58 14.17 0.63
N ASN A 352 -6.78 13.91 1.92
CA ASN A 352 -7.21 12.59 2.42
C ASN A 352 -8.75 12.45 2.43
N ARG A 353 -9.46 13.57 2.27
CA ARG A 353 -10.92 13.69 2.40
C ARG A 353 -11.50 14.41 1.18
N PRO A 354 -11.68 13.72 0.03
CA PRO A 354 -12.22 14.34 -1.17
C PRO A 354 -13.64 14.90 -1.01
N HIS A 355 -14.39 14.44 -0.01
CA HIS A 355 -15.72 14.95 0.32
C HIS A 355 -15.71 16.22 1.19
N ALA A 356 -14.58 16.58 1.80
CA ALA A 356 -14.44 17.79 2.63
C ALA A 356 -14.14 19.02 1.76
N VAL A 357 -13.55 18.83 0.58
CA VAL A 357 -13.20 19.90 -0.35
C VAL A 357 -14.45 20.53 -0.99
N ASP A 358 -14.43 21.85 -1.19
CA ASP A 358 -15.49 22.60 -1.88
C ASP A 358 -15.77 22.00 -3.28
N PRO A 359 -17.03 21.59 -3.60
CA PRO A 359 -17.38 21.04 -4.90
C PRO A 359 -17.09 21.96 -6.09
N ALA A 360 -17.00 23.28 -5.89
CA ALA A 360 -16.66 24.25 -6.92
C ALA A 360 -15.23 24.08 -7.43
N LEU A 361 -14.31 23.60 -6.59
CA LEU A 361 -12.92 23.31 -7.00
C LEU A 361 -12.83 22.08 -7.90
N ARG A 362 -13.76 21.13 -7.75
CA ARG A 362 -13.84 19.86 -8.50
C ARG A 362 -14.53 19.99 -9.86
N ARG A 363 -14.87 21.20 -10.29
CA ARG A 363 -15.53 21.44 -11.58
C ARG A 363 -14.49 21.54 -12.71
N PRO A 364 -14.85 21.14 -13.95
CA PRO A 364 -13.99 21.35 -15.12
C PRO A 364 -13.59 22.82 -15.29
N GLY A 365 -12.32 23.05 -15.66
CA GLY A 365 -11.61 24.33 -15.69
C GLY A 365 -10.70 24.60 -14.47
N ARG A 366 -10.72 23.74 -13.44
CA ARG A 366 -9.98 23.87 -12.17
C ARG A 366 -9.28 22.55 -11.84
N PHE A 367 -9.78 21.75 -10.89
CA PHE A 367 -9.33 20.37 -10.70
C PHE A 367 -10.12 19.44 -11.63
N ASP A 368 -9.66 19.39 -12.87
CA ASP A 368 -10.31 18.69 -13.97
C ASP A 368 -10.16 17.17 -13.86
N ARG A 369 -9.10 16.75 -13.16
CA ARG A 369 -8.70 15.35 -13.00
C ARG A 369 -8.56 15.01 -11.54
N GLU A 370 -9.30 13.99 -11.13
CA GLU A 370 -9.17 13.39 -9.81
C GLU A 370 -8.46 12.04 -9.96
N ILE A 371 -7.39 11.84 -9.18
CA ILE A 371 -6.60 10.62 -9.20
C ILE A 371 -6.62 10.03 -7.79
N GLU A 372 -7.21 8.85 -7.69
CA GLU A 372 -7.15 8.04 -6.49
C GLU A 372 -5.81 7.33 -6.39
N ILE A 373 -5.15 7.47 -5.25
CA ILE A 373 -3.96 6.72 -4.88
C ILE A 373 -4.40 5.66 -3.86
N PRO A 374 -4.54 4.39 -4.28
CA PRO A 374 -4.95 3.31 -3.40
C PRO A 374 -3.79 2.88 -2.49
N LEU A 375 -4.10 1.95 -1.58
CA LEU A 375 -3.05 1.27 -0.84
C LEU A 375 -2.20 0.39 -1.77
N PRO A 376 -0.91 0.19 -1.45
CA PRO A 376 -0.05 -0.64 -2.26
C PRO A 376 -0.46 -2.12 -2.20
N ASP A 377 -0.60 -2.73 -3.38
CA ASP A 377 -0.78 -4.18 -3.54
C ASP A 377 0.46 -4.96 -3.06
N LYS A 378 0.36 -6.29 -2.95
CA LYS A 378 1.49 -7.16 -2.55
C LYS A 378 2.77 -6.86 -3.35
N GLN A 379 2.64 -6.71 -4.67
CA GLN A 379 3.76 -6.37 -5.54
C GLN A 379 4.30 -4.95 -5.29
N GLY A 380 3.40 -3.98 -5.08
CA GLY A 380 3.79 -2.61 -4.73
C GLY A 380 4.47 -2.51 -3.37
N ARG A 381 4.03 -3.27 -2.37
CA ARG A 381 4.69 -3.35 -1.06
C ARG A 381 6.09 -3.93 -1.17
N LEU A 382 6.28 -4.97 -1.98
CA LEU A 382 7.61 -5.53 -2.26
C LEU A 382 8.54 -4.47 -2.89
N GLU A 383 8.04 -3.71 -3.87
CA GLU A 383 8.80 -2.63 -4.51
C GLU A 383 9.18 -1.52 -3.52
N ILE A 384 8.24 -1.10 -2.66
CA ILE A 384 8.49 -0.11 -1.60
C ILE A 384 9.55 -0.63 -0.61
N LEU A 385 9.44 -1.90 -0.19
CA LEU A 385 10.43 -2.53 0.69
C LEU A 385 11.81 -2.59 0.02
N MET A 386 11.89 -2.95 -1.27
CA MET A 386 13.15 -2.95 -2.03
C MET A 386 13.78 -1.56 -2.11
N ILE A 387 12.98 -0.51 -2.30
CA ILE A 387 13.48 0.87 -2.35
C ILE A 387 14.05 1.28 -0.98
N HIS A 388 13.32 1.04 0.11
CA HIS A 388 13.78 1.42 1.45
C HIS A 388 14.94 0.57 1.97
N THR A 389 15.09 -0.66 1.50
CA THR A 389 16.21 -1.55 1.87
C THR A 389 17.43 -1.43 0.95
N ARG A 390 17.36 -0.65 -0.15
CA ARG A 390 18.45 -0.51 -1.14
C ARG A 390 19.81 -0.14 -0.52
N ASN A 391 19.82 0.68 0.53
CA ASN A 391 21.05 1.14 1.20
C ASN A 391 21.30 0.46 2.55
N MET A 392 20.52 -0.58 2.89
CA MET A 392 20.60 -1.27 4.16
C MET A 392 21.41 -2.57 3.99
N PRO A 393 22.36 -2.87 4.89
CA PRO A 393 23.01 -4.17 4.91
C PRO A 393 22.02 -5.23 5.42
N LEU A 394 21.42 -5.97 4.49
CA LEU A 394 20.54 -7.10 4.81
C LEU A 394 21.37 -8.39 4.89
N ALA A 395 21.02 -9.25 5.85
CA ALA A 395 21.51 -10.61 5.87
C ALA A 395 20.77 -11.50 4.85
N ASP A 396 21.40 -12.61 4.44
CA ASP A 396 20.86 -13.52 3.42
C ASP A 396 19.56 -14.22 3.85
N ASP A 397 19.23 -14.20 5.15
CA ASP A 397 18.01 -14.76 5.73
C ASP A 397 16.75 -13.89 5.51
N VAL A 398 16.92 -12.65 5.04
CA VAL A 398 15.82 -11.69 4.91
C VAL A 398 14.96 -11.97 3.68
N ASP A 399 13.71 -12.38 3.90
CA ASP A 399 12.72 -12.59 2.84
C ASP A 399 11.70 -11.44 2.77
N LEU A 400 12.01 -10.46 1.91
CA LEU A 400 11.13 -9.31 1.65
C LEU A 400 9.78 -9.72 1.06
N LYS A 401 9.68 -10.85 0.35
CA LYS A 401 8.41 -11.32 -0.21
C LYS A 401 7.48 -11.76 0.90
N ARG A 402 7.99 -12.51 1.86
CA ARG A 402 7.24 -12.92 3.06
C ARG A 402 6.80 -11.70 3.88
N ILE A 403 7.65 -10.68 4.02
CA ILE A 403 7.29 -9.43 4.72
C ILE A 403 6.16 -8.71 3.96
N ALA A 404 6.22 -8.63 2.63
CA ALA A 404 5.15 -8.04 1.81
C ALA A 404 3.82 -8.82 1.91
N GLU A 405 3.87 -10.14 2.13
CA GLU A 405 2.70 -10.98 2.38
C GLU A 405 2.05 -10.69 3.72
N ILE A 406 2.81 -10.55 4.80
CA ILE A 406 2.20 -10.34 6.14
C ILE A 406 1.76 -8.90 6.40
N THR A 407 2.29 -7.92 5.67
CA THR A 407 2.03 -6.48 5.84
C THR A 407 0.79 -5.98 5.08
N HIS A 408 -0.34 -6.69 5.21
CA HIS A 408 -1.60 -6.25 4.62
C HIS A 408 -2.06 -4.90 5.20
N GLY A 409 -2.55 -4.00 4.34
CA GLY A 409 -3.08 -2.70 4.76
C GLY A 409 -2.03 -1.66 5.15
N TYR A 410 -0.73 -1.99 5.11
CA TYR A 410 0.34 -1.03 5.36
C TYR A 410 0.43 0.00 4.23
N THR A 411 0.60 1.27 4.61
CA THR A 411 0.91 2.35 3.67
C THR A 411 2.41 2.40 3.35
N GLY A 412 2.82 3.17 2.35
CA GLY A 412 4.25 3.37 2.05
C GLY A 412 5.02 3.95 3.23
N ALA A 413 4.40 4.86 3.99
CA ALA A 413 4.97 5.41 5.22
C ALA A 413 5.10 4.37 6.33
N ASP A 414 4.13 3.46 6.48
CA ASP A 414 4.18 2.38 7.48
C ASP A 414 5.29 1.37 7.14
N LEU A 415 5.47 1.03 5.85
CA LEU A 415 6.57 0.18 5.40
C LEU A 415 7.93 0.87 5.59
N ALA A 416 8.03 2.17 5.36
CA ALA A 416 9.23 2.94 5.65
C ALA A 416 9.53 2.95 7.16
N ALA A 417 8.51 3.06 8.01
CA ALA A 417 8.65 2.94 9.45
C ALA A 417 9.09 1.53 9.85
N LEU A 418 8.56 0.48 9.21
CA LEU A 418 8.93 -0.93 9.46
C LEU A 418 10.42 -1.17 9.22
N VAL A 419 10.92 -0.69 8.07
CA VAL A 419 12.35 -0.81 7.74
C VAL A 419 13.21 0.00 8.71
N LYS A 420 12.76 1.18 9.13
CA LYS A 420 13.49 2.01 10.12
C LYS A 420 13.55 1.35 11.49
N GLU A 421 12.44 0.80 11.98
CA GLU A 421 12.42 0.14 13.29
C GLU A 421 13.24 -1.17 13.26
N ALA A 422 13.21 -1.92 12.15
CA ALA A 422 14.11 -3.06 11.97
C ALA A 422 15.59 -2.66 12.06
N ALA A 423 15.96 -1.53 11.44
CA ALA A 423 17.31 -0.98 11.57
C ALA A 423 17.63 -0.51 12.99
N LEU A 424 16.66 0.04 13.72
CA LEU A 424 16.83 0.42 15.13
C LEU A 424 16.98 -0.80 16.04
N HIS A 425 16.26 -1.90 15.80
CA HIS A 425 16.48 -3.17 16.51
C HIS A 425 17.87 -3.73 16.25
N ALA A 426 18.32 -3.73 14.99
CA ALA A 426 19.69 -4.10 14.66
C ALA A 426 20.69 -3.18 15.39
N LEU A 427 20.48 -1.86 15.37
CA LEU A 427 21.33 -0.91 16.10
C LEU A 427 21.36 -1.20 17.61
N ARG A 428 20.21 -1.48 18.25
CA ARG A 428 20.13 -1.84 19.68
C ARG A 428 20.94 -3.11 20.01
N ARG A 429 21.05 -4.06 19.08
CA ARG A 429 21.91 -5.26 19.23
C ARG A 429 23.40 -4.94 19.23
N TYR A 430 23.84 -3.96 18.44
CA TYR A 430 25.25 -3.56 18.35
C TYR A 430 25.63 -2.44 19.32
N LEU A 431 24.64 -1.71 19.87
CA LEU A 431 24.84 -0.60 20.81
C LEU A 431 25.76 -0.94 22.00
N PRO A 432 25.66 -2.13 22.65
CA PRO A 432 26.55 -2.50 23.76
C PRO A 432 28.02 -2.72 23.34
N LYS A 433 28.30 -2.88 22.05
CA LYS A 433 29.64 -3.10 21.50
C LYS A 433 30.30 -1.81 21.01
N ILE A 434 29.56 -0.72 20.97
CA ILE A 434 30.07 0.59 20.55
C ILE A 434 30.63 1.28 21.78
N ASP A 435 31.90 1.67 21.73
CA ASP A 435 32.50 2.54 22.73
C ASP A 435 32.02 3.97 22.51
N TRP A 436 31.37 4.55 23.52
CA TRP A 436 30.84 5.90 23.49
C TRP A 436 31.91 6.97 23.77
N GLN A 437 33.11 6.56 24.18
CA GLN A 437 34.21 7.46 24.53
C GLN A 437 35.07 7.84 23.31
N SER A 438 34.95 7.13 22.19
CA SER A 438 35.66 7.42 20.93
C SER A 438 34.76 8.18 19.95
N ASP A 439 35.27 9.26 19.35
CA ASP A 439 34.58 10.03 18.30
C ASP A 439 34.43 9.24 16.98
N THR A 440 35.09 8.09 16.84
CA THR A 440 35.07 7.24 15.65
C THR A 440 34.69 5.81 16.00
N ILE A 441 33.81 5.20 15.21
CA ILE A 441 33.41 3.80 15.35
C ILE A 441 34.44 2.94 14.59
N ASP A 442 34.85 1.83 15.19
CA ASP A 442 35.78 0.89 14.58
C ASP A 442 35.22 0.34 13.23
N PRO A 443 35.95 0.45 12.11
CA PRO A 443 35.51 -0.02 10.81
C PRO A 443 35.08 -1.50 10.78
N GLU A 444 35.67 -2.36 11.61
CA GLU A 444 35.28 -3.78 11.71
C GLU A 444 33.85 -3.94 12.25
N ILE A 445 33.45 -3.10 13.20
CA ILE A 445 32.09 -3.11 13.75
C ILE A 445 31.10 -2.68 12.68
N LEU A 446 31.42 -1.63 11.92
CA LEU A 446 30.57 -1.13 10.82
C LEU A 446 30.40 -2.16 9.70
N GLU A 447 31.44 -2.91 9.35
CA GLU A 447 31.35 -3.99 8.35
C GLU A 447 30.55 -5.21 8.88
N SER A 448 30.52 -5.43 10.19
CA SER A 448 29.76 -6.52 10.83
C SER A 448 28.27 -6.22 11.06
N MET A 449 27.82 -4.99 10.81
CA MET A 449 26.43 -4.59 11.04
C MET A 449 25.53 -5.09 9.90
N TYR A 450 24.61 -5.99 10.24
CA TYR A 450 23.56 -6.47 9.34
C TYR A 450 22.19 -6.44 10.04
N VAL A 451 21.13 -6.31 9.24
CA VAL A 451 19.74 -6.44 9.66
C VAL A 451 19.26 -7.84 9.32
N THR A 452 18.70 -8.53 10.31
CA THR A 452 18.23 -9.92 10.22
C THR A 452 16.73 -10.00 10.03
N GLN A 453 16.21 -11.17 9.62
CA GLN A 453 14.77 -11.38 9.51
C GLN A 453 14.06 -11.22 10.87
N GLU A 454 14.73 -11.56 11.98
CA GLU A 454 14.17 -11.41 13.32
C GLU A 454 13.92 -9.94 13.69
N ASP A 455 14.83 -9.03 13.29
CA ASP A 455 14.68 -7.59 13.51
C ASP A 455 13.40 -7.05 12.83
N PHE A 456 13.11 -7.53 11.61
CA PHE A 456 11.87 -7.21 10.90
C PHE A 456 10.62 -7.77 11.59
N MET A 457 10.71 -8.98 12.15
CA MET A 457 9.59 -9.60 12.87
C MET A 457 9.29 -8.91 14.20
N GLN A 458 10.30 -8.36 14.89
CA GLN A 458 10.08 -7.54 16.09
C GLN A 458 9.47 -6.19 15.72
N ALA A 459 10.01 -5.52 14.70
CA ALA A 459 9.46 -4.27 14.18
C ALA A 459 7.98 -4.40 13.77
N PHE A 460 7.60 -5.53 13.15
CA PHE A 460 6.23 -5.80 12.74
C PHE A 460 5.25 -5.88 13.92
N LYS A 461 5.70 -6.31 15.11
CA LYS A 461 4.85 -6.38 16.31
C LYS A 461 4.61 -4.99 16.91
N GLU A 462 5.56 -4.07 16.76
CA GLU A 462 5.47 -2.73 17.34
C GLU A 462 4.72 -1.76 16.42
N ILE A 463 4.84 -1.92 15.10
CA ILE A 463 4.28 -0.97 14.14
C ILE A 463 2.82 -1.28 13.84
N ILE A 464 1.95 -0.40 14.30
CA ILE A 464 0.53 -0.41 13.95
C ILE A 464 0.35 0.46 12.69
N PRO A 465 -0.23 -0.07 11.60
CA PRO A 465 -0.45 0.69 10.38
C PRO A 465 -1.30 1.93 10.63
N SER A 466 -0.85 3.08 10.12
CA SER A 466 -1.38 4.42 10.44
C SER A 466 -2.85 4.57 10.09
N GLY A 467 -3.28 3.88 9.02
CA GLY A 467 -4.66 3.82 8.56
C GLY A 467 -5.67 3.23 9.55
N PHE A 468 -5.19 2.47 10.53
CA PHE A 468 -5.98 1.72 11.51
C PHE A 468 -6.10 2.42 12.87
N ARG A 469 -5.41 3.55 13.10
CA ARG A 469 -5.41 4.23 14.42
C ARG A 469 -6.74 4.89 14.80
N GLU A 470 -7.65 5.09 13.84
CA GLU A 470 -8.92 5.79 14.07
C GLU A 470 -10.15 4.87 14.22
N VAL A 471 -10.05 3.59 13.85
CA VAL A 471 -11.11 2.58 14.04
C VAL A 471 -10.44 1.37 14.64
N TYR A 472 -10.86 0.96 15.84
CA TYR A 472 -10.29 -0.19 16.55
C TYR A 472 -10.39 -1.46 15.69
N VAL A 473 -9.34 -1.72 14.92
CA VAL A 473 -9.13 -3.01 14.25
C VAL A 473 -8.27 -3.81 15.19
N GLU A 474 -8.92 -4.67 15.96
CA GLU A 474 -8.22 -5.71 16.69
C GLU A 474 -7.69 -6.69 15.64
N ILE A 475 -6.43 -7.09 15.76
CA ILE A 475 -5.96 -8.32 15.10
C ILE A 475 -6.40 -9.45 16.05
N PRO A 476 -7.46 -10.20 15.76
CA PRO A 476 -7.83 -11.30 16.63
C PRO A 476 -6.70 -12.34 16.67
N GLU A 477 -6.26 -12.70 17.87
CA GLU A 477 -5.26 -13.76 18.07
C GLU A 477 -5.90 -15.16 18.14
N VAL A 478 -7.24 -15.23 18.10
CA VAL A 478 -8.00 -16.46 18.30
C VAL A 478 -7.95 -17.30 17.03
N ARG A 479 -7.57 -18.57 17.14
CA ARG A 479 -7.59 -19.52 16.01
C ARG A 479 -8.75 -20.51 16.13
N TRP A 480 -8.98 -21.29 15.08
CA TRP A 480 -9.96 -22.39 15.14
C TRP A 480 -9.65 -23.41 16.25
N SER A 481 -8.38 -23.56 16.62
CA SER A 481 -7.92 -24.45 17.70
C SER A 481 -8.33 -23.97 19.09
N ASP A 482 -8.65 -22.68 19.25
CA ASP A 482 -9.03 -22.10 20.54
C ASP A 482 -10.55 -22.13 20.76
N ILE A 483 -11.31 -22.71 19.82
CA ILE A 483 -12.77 -22.86 19.90
C ILE A 483 -13.10 -24.36 19.90
N GLY A 484 -13.59 -24.88 21.03
CA GLY A 484 -14.06 -26.26 21.15
C GLY A 484 -15.45 -26.44 20.55
N GLY A 485 -15.65 -27.53 19.80
CA GLY A 485 -16.93 -27.92 19.21
C GLY A 485 -17.37 -27.08 17.99
N LEU A 486 -18.68 -27.09 17.73
CA LEU A 486 -19.36 -26.29 16.69
C LEU A 486 -18.89 -26.55 15.24
N GLU A 487 -18.52 -27.78 14.90
CA GLU A 487 -17.95 -28.10 13.57
C GLU A 487 -18.87 -27.73 12.39
N GLU A 488 -20.18 -27.89 12.52
CA GLU A 488 -21.14 -27.46 11.49
C GLU A 488 -21.08 -25.94 11.26
N VAL A 489 -21.09 -25.15 12.34
CA VAL A 489 -21.02 -23.69 12.29
C VAL A 489 -19.67 -23.22 11.75
N LYS A 490 -18.57 -23.87 12.17
CA LYS A 490 -17.23 -23.59 11.64
C LYS A 490 -17.19 -23.81 10.14
N GLN A 491 -17.72 -24.94 9.68
CA GLN A 491 -17.77 -25.27 8.25
C GLN A 491 -18.58 -24.23 7.48
N GLU A 492 -19.76 -23.85 7.95
CA GLU A 492 -20.59 -22.82 7.28
C GLU A 492 -19.90 -21.46 7.17
N LEU A 493 -19.09 -21.09 8.16
CA LEU A 493 -18.30 -19.85 8.18
C LEU A 493 -17.08 -19.92 7.25
N ARG A 494 -16.40 -21.07 7.18
CA ARG A 494 -15.31 -21.31 6.21
C ARG A 494 -15.82 -21.16 4.78
N GLU A 495 -16.98 -21.76 4.49
CA GLU A 495 -17.62 -21.67 3.18
C GLU A 495 -18.02 -20.25 2.81
N ALA A 496 -18.52 -19.49 3.79
CA ALA A 496 -19.03 -18.14 3.57
C ALA A 496 -17.95 -17.06 3.47
N ILE A 497 -16.81 -17.22 4.17
CA ILE A 497 -15.78 -16.18 4.27
C ILE A 497 -14.42 -16.65 3.73
N GLU A 498 -13.96 -17.82 4.17
CA GLU A 498 -12.61 -18.29 3.83
C GLU A 498 -12.48 -18.70 2.36
N TRP A 499 -13.48 -19.42 1.83
CA TRP A 499 -13.43 -19.91 0.45
C TRP A 499 -13.50 -18.79 -0.61
N PRO A 500 -14.37 -17.76 -0.49
CA PRO A 500 -14.37 -16.63 -1.42
C PRO A 500 -13.03 -15.89 -1.47
N LEU A 501 -12.35 -15.77 -0.32
CA LEU A 501 -11.08 -15.06 -0.21
C LEU A 501 -9.90 -15.90 -0.74
N LYS A 502 -9.89 -17.22 -0.47
CA LYS A 502 -8.80 -18.11 -0.90
C LYS A 502 -8.94 -18.59 -2.36
N TYR A 503 -10.17 -18.78 -2.84
CA TYR A 503 -10.46 -19.40 -4.14
C TYR A 503 -11.40 -18.57 -5.03
N PRO A 504 -11.11 -17.28 -5.31
CA PRO A 504 -12.00 -16.40 -6.07
C PRO A 504 -12.27 -16.92 -7.50
N ASP A 505 -11.30 -17.57 -8.14
CA ASP A 505 -11.45 -18.12 -9.49
C ASP A 505 -12.46 -19.27 -9.56
N SER A 506 -12.59 -20.05 -8.49
CA SER A 506 -13.59 -21.12 -8.42
C SER A 506 -15.00 -20.56 -8.34
N PHE A 507 -15.22 -19.46 -7.61
CA PHE A 507 -16.51 -18.76 -7.55
C PHE A 507 -16.89 -18.14 -8.89
N LYS A 508 -15.94 -17.47 -9.55
CA LYS A 508 -16.15 -16.90 -10.90
C LYS A 508 -16.50 -17.97 -11.93
N ARG A 509 -15.78 -19.10 -11.92
CA ARG A 509 -16.03 -20.24 -12.83
C ARG A 509 -17.41 -20.86 -12.63
N LEU A 510 -17.88 -20.92 -11.39
CA LEU A 510 -19.20 -21.48 -11.05
C LEU A 510 -20.33 -20.46 -11.14
N GLY A 511 -20.03 -19.17 -11.34
CA GLY A 511 -21.04 -18.09 -11.37
C GLY A 511 -21.76 -17.88 -10.04
N ILE A 512 -21.12 -18.24 -8.93
CA ILE A 512 -21.70 -18.13 -7.58
C ILE A 512 -21.24 -16.81 -6.97
N GLU A 513 -22.18 -16.01 -6.49
CA GLU A 513 -21.87 -14.83 -5.68
C GLU A 513 -21.63 -15.23 -4.22
N PRO A 514 -20.54 -14.75 -3.59
CA PRO A 514 -20.30 -15.00 -2.18
C PRO A 514 -21.34 -14.27 -1.31
N PRO A 515 -21.70 -14.84 -0.14
CA PRO A 515 -22.64 -14.19 0.76
C PRO A 515 -22.05 -12.89 1.33
N LYS A 516 -22.88 -11.85 1.41
CA LYS A 516 -22.44 -10.50 1.83
C LYS A 516 -22.56 -10.28 3.34
N GLY A 517 -23.53 -10.94 3.97
CA GLY A 517 -23.87 -10.67 5.35
C GLY A 517 -24.29 -11.92 6.11
N ILE A 518 -23.58 -12.19 7.20
CA ILE A 518 -23.82 -13.35 8.06
C ILE A 518 -24.45 -12.86 9.36
N LEU A 519 -25.59 -13.40 9.76
CA LEU A 519 -26.17 -13.16 11.08
C LEU A 519 -25.94 -14.37 11.98
N LEU A 520 -25.11 -14.21 13.01
CA LEU A 520 -24.91 -15.16 14.09
C LEU A 520 -25.93 -14.89 15.20
N TYR A 521 -26.77 -15.87 15.51
CA TYR A 521 -27.72 -15.78 16.61
C TYR A 521 -27.70 -17.01 17.51
N GLY A 522 -28.07 -16.84 18.78
CA GLY A 522 -28.16 -17.92 19.75
C GLY A 522 -28.19 -17.41 21.19
N PRO A 523 -28.09 -18.27 22.20
CA PRO A 523 -28.06 -17.84 23.59
C PRO A 523 -26.80 -17.02 23.92
N PRO A 524 -26.82 -16.20 24.99
CA PRO A 524 -25.62 -15.51 25.45
C PRO A 524 -24.56 -16.52 25.92
N GLY A 525 -23.28 -16.18 25.78
CA GLY A 525 -22.17 -17.00 26.30
C GLY A 525 -21.73 -18.21 25.45
N VAL A 526 -22.29 -18.40 24.24
CA VAL A 526 -21.88 -19.47 23.30
C VAL A 526 -20.69 -19.11 22.39
N GLY A 527 -20.08 -17.94 22.57
CA GLY A 527 -18.87 -17.56 21.83
C GLY A 527 -19.10 -17.02 20.42
N LYS A 528 -20.25 -16.40 20.12
CA LYS A 528 -20.51 -15.72 18.82
C LYS A 528 -19.39 -14.75 18.41
N THR A 529 -18.98 -13.89 19.33
CA THR A 529 -17.87 -12.94 19.13
C THR A 529 -16.54 -13.67 18.90
N LEU A 530 -16.30 -14.80 19.58
CA LEU A 530 -15.08 -15.60 19.41
C LEU A 530 -15.04 -16.29 18.04
N LEU A 531 -16.16 -16.81 17.55
CA LEU A 531 -16.27 -17.40 16.21
C LEU A 531 -15.94 -16.37 15.13
N ALA A 532 -16.52 -15.16 15.22
CA ALA A 532 -16.24 -14.09 14.27
C ALA A 532 -14.75 -13.68 14.27
N LYS A 533 -14.13 -13.61 15.46
CA LYS A 533 -12.70 -13.36 15.62
C LYS A 533 -11.84 -14.45 14.96
N ALA A 534 -12.15 -15.72 15.21
CA ALA A 534 -11.39 -16.84 14.65
C ALA A 534 -11.46 -16.92 13.11
N VAL A 535 -12.64 -16.65 12.53
CA VAL A 535 -12.79 -16.62 11.07
C VAL A 535 -11.91 -15.53 10.45
N ALA A 536 -11.85 -14.35 11.08
CA ALA A 536 -11.04 -13.25 10.57
C ALA A 536 -9.53 -13.57 10.62
N THR A 537 -9.05 -14.17 11.71
CA THR A 537 -7.64 -14.60 11.84
C THR A 537 -7.25 -15.62 10.79
N GLU A 538 -8.10 -16.62 10.53
CA GLU A 538 -7.81 -17.76 9.64
C GLU A 538 -7.97 -17.41 8.16
N SER A 539 -8.84 -16.44 7.86
CA SER A 539 -8.95 -15.85 6.53
C SER A 539 -7.83 -14.85 6.22
N GLY A 540 -7.07 -14.41 7.23
CA GLY A 540 -6.06 -13.36 7.07
C GLY A 540 -6.66 -12.00 6.67
N ALA A 541 -7.95 -11.80 6.92
CA ALA A 541 -8.66 -10.56 6.62
C ALA A 541 -8.56 -9.60 7.81
N ASN A 542 -8.62 -8.29 7.52
CA ASN A 542 -8.68 -7.27 8.56
C ASN A 542 -10.00 -7.41 9.35
N PHE A 543 -9.99 -7.18 10.67
CA PHE A 543 -11.17 -7.37 11.52
C PHE A 543 -11.60 -6.08 12.20
N ILE A 544 -12.77 -5.55 11.82
CA ILE A 544 -13.37 -4.37 12.45
C ILE A 544 -14.46 -4.84 13.41
N SER A 545 -14.28 -4.64 14.72
CA SER A 545 -15.32 -4.94 15.71
C SER A 545 -16.02 -3.65 16.15
N VAL A 546 -17.35 -3.63 16.01
CA VAL A 546 -18.19 -2.51 16.45
C VAL A 546 -19.23 -3.07 17.42
N ARG A 547 -19.21 -2.60 18.66
CA ARG A 547 -20.23 -2.94 19.66
C ARG A 547 -21.38 -1.96 19.55
N GLY A 548 -22.62 -2.46 19.59
CA GLY A 548 -23.78 -1.61 19.36
C GLY A 548 -23.92 -0.39 20.28
N PRO A 549 -23.66 -0.49 21.59
CA PRO A 549 -23.66 0.67 22.49
C PRO A 549 -22.59 1.73 22.17
N GLU A 550 -21.50 1.38 21.47
CA GLU A 550 -20.44 2.35 21.12
C GLU A 550 -20.86 3.32 20.02
N ILE A 551 -21.75 2.89 19.11
CA ILE A 551 -22.29 3.74 18.04
C ILE A 551 -23.20 4.83 18.62
N LEU A 552 -23.93 4.49 19.69
CA LEU A 552 -24.90 5.39 20.35
C LEU A 552 -24.24 6.36 21.34
N SER A 553 -23.19 5.94 22.04
CA SER A 553 -22.59 6.72 23.15
C SER A 553 -21.49 7.70 22.73
N LYS A 554 -20.64 7.33 21.76
CA LYS A 554 -19.50 8.18 21.35
C LYS A 554 -19.90 9.35 20.43
N TRP A 555 -21.09 9.32 19.84
CA TRP A 555 -21.45 10.19 18.72
C TRP A 555 -22.85 10.80 18.89
N VAL A 556 -23.00 11.74 19.82
CA VAL A 556 -24.25 12.50 19.97
C VAL A 556 -24.42 13.40 18.73
N GLY A 557 -25.28 12.98 17.80
CA GLY A 557 -25.62 13.74 16.58
C GLY A 557 -24.89 13.34 15.29
N GLU A 558 -23.89 12.44 15.34
CA GLU A 558 -23.07 12.04 14.18
C GLU A 558 -23.01 10.51 13.90
N SER A 559 -23.85 9.70 14.55
CA SER A 559 -23.83 8.23 14.41
C SER A 559 -23.99 7.72 12.96
N GLU A 560 -24.68 8.47 12.08
CA GLU A 560 -24.77 8.14 10.63
C GLU A 560 -23.43 8.30 9.90
N ARG A 561 -22.68 9.37 10.22
CA ARG A 561 -21.35 9.62 9.64
C ARG A 561 -20.38 8.53 10.06
N ALA A 562 -20.45 8.08 11.32
CA ALA A 562 -19.63 7.01 11.85
C ALA A 562 -19.84 5.68 11.09
N ILE A 563 -21.08 5.27 10.82
CA ILE A 563 -21.37 4.04 10.03
C ILE A 563 -20.81 4.18 8.63
N ARG A 564 -21.05 5.31 7.96
CA ARG A 564 -20.53 5.59 6.62
C ARG A 564 -19.01 5.53 6.57
N GLU A 565 -18.35 5.99 7.62
CA GLU A 565 -16.90 5.96 7.76
C GLU A 565 -16.36 4.56 8.04
N ILE A 566 -17.03 3.75 8.86
CA ILE A 566 -16.68 2.35 9.11
C ILE A 566 -16.70 1.57 7.80
N PHE A 567 -17.79 1.65 7.03
CA PHE A 567 -17.88 0.99 5.73
C PHE A 567 -16.89 1.55 4.72
N ARG A 568 -16.64 2.87 4.70
CA ARG A 568 -15.60 3.47 3.84
C ARG A 568 -14.20 2.93 4.17
N LYS A 569 -13.85 2.81 5.45
CA LYS A 569 -12.56 2.26 5.88
C LYS A 569 -12.46 0.77 5.53
N ALA A 570 -13.51 -0.01 5.79
CA ALA A 570 -13.56 -1.41 5.38
C ALA A 570 -13.38 -1.59 3.85
N ARG A 571 -13.92 -0.68 3.04
CA ARG A 571 -13.71 -0.63 1.58
C ARG A 571 -12.25 -0.39 1.21
N ILE A 572 -11.60 0.58 1.86
CA ILE A 572 -10.20 0.94 1.57
C ILE A 572 -9.25 -0.19 1.97
N TYR A 573 -9.52 -0.87 3.10
CA TYR A 573 -8.68 -1.93 3.65
C TYR A 573 -9.15 -3.35 3.29
N ALA A 574 -9.93 -3.51 2.22
CA ALA A 574 -10.36 -4.84 1.78
C ALA A 574 -9.13 -5.75 1.46
N PRO A 575 -9.13 -7.03 1.87
CA PRO A 575 -10.22 -7.81 2.45
C PRO A 575 -10.45 -7.50 3.94
N THR A 576 -11.71 -7.26 4.33
CA THR A 576 -12.09 -6.92 5.72
C THR A 576 -13.38 -7.61 6.14
N VAL A 577 -13.40 -8.13 7.37
CA VAL A 577 -14.57 -8.65 8.08
C VAL A 577 -15.04 -7.60 9.09
N ILE A 578 -16.29 -7.15 8.98
CA ILE A 578 -16.91 -6.20 9.92
C ILE A 578 -17.83 -6.98 10.85
N LEU A 579 -17.55 -7.00 12.16
CA LEU A 579 -18.44 -7.55 13.18
C LEU A 579 -19.26 -6.43 13.83
N PHE A 580 -20.58 -6.48 13.70
CA PHE A 580 -21.52 -5.74 14.54
C PHE A 580 -21.98 -6.65 15.69
N ASP A 581 -21.35 -6.49 16.85
CA ASP A 581 -21.72 -7.21 18.07
C ASP A 581 -22.86 -6.49 18.79
N GLU A 582 -23.80 -7.25 19.33
CA GLU A 582 -25.06 -6.75 19.92
C GLU A 582 -25.82 -5.82 18.96
N ILE A 583 -25.97 -6.25 17.69
CA ILE A 583 -26.68 -5.46 16.67
C ILE A 583 -28.12 -5.11 17.08
N ASP A 584 -28.75 -5.92 17.93
CA ASP A 584 -30.07 -5.67 18.50
C ASP A 584 -30.13 -4.38 19.35
N SER A 585 -29.02 -3.90 19.89
CA SER A 585 -28.98 -2.63 20.63
C SER A 585 -29.05 -1.39 19.71
N ILE A 586 -28.65 -1.52 18.44
CA ILE A 586 -28.72 -0.44 17.44
C ILE A 586 -30.06 -0.48 16.68
N VAL A 587 -30.71 -1.65 16.65
CA VAL A 587 -31.88 -1.94 15.82
C VAL A 587 -33.06 -2.39 16.71
N PRO A 588 -33.75 -1.47 17.41
CA PRO A 588 -35.01 -1.83 18.05
C PRO A 588 -36.08 -2.08 16.97
N SER A 589 -36.97 -3.04 17.23
CA SER A 589 -38.11 -3.31 16.35
C SER A 589 -38.97 -2.05 16.18
N ARG A 590 -39.27 -1.68 14.93
CA ARG A 590 -40.15 -0.55 14.59
C ARG A 590 -41.48 -0.67 15.36
N GLY A 591 -41.77 0.25 16.27
CA GLY A 591 -43.03 0.30 17.00
C GLY A 591 -42.98 0.66 18.49
N ALA A 592 -41.80 0.76 19.11
CA ALA A 592 -41.68 1.31 20.47
C ALA A 592 -41.71 2.85 20.39
N VAL A 593 -42.85 3.46 20.70
CA VAL A 593 -43.10 4.90 20.62
C VAL A 593 -42.39 5.60 21.79
N ASP A 594 -41.15 6.07 21.57
CA ASP A 594 -40.49 7.06 22.43
C ASP A 594 -39.56 7.98 21.62
N GLU A 595 -39.35 9.22 22.09
CA GLU A 595 -38.67 10.31 21.35
C GLU A 595 -37.21 9.99 20.91
N GLY A 596 -36.55 9.00 21.52
CA GLY A 596 -35.23 8.50 21.11
C GLY A 596 -35.22 7.69 19.80
N THR A 597 -36.38 7.30 19.27
CA THR A 597 -36.52 6.36 18.14
C THR A 597 -36.16 6.97 16.78
N ARG A 598 -36.21 8.30 16.63
CA ARG A 598 -35.88 8.95 15.33
C ARG A 598 -34.39 8.85 14.97
N VAL A 599 -33.51 8.78 15.96
CA VAL A 599 -32.05 8.67 15.74
C VAL A 599 -31.69 7.24 15.35
N THR A 600 -32.27 6.25 16.02
CA THR A 600 -32.06 4.83 15.71
C THR A 600 -32.62 4.44 14.35
N GLU A 601 -33.79 4.95 13.95
CA GLU A 601 -34.35 4.70 12.61
C GLU A 601 -33.46 5.21 11.47
N ARG A 602 -32.83 6.37 11.64
CA ARG A 602 -31.88 6.92 10.65
C ARG A 602 -30.60 6.09 10.57
N ILE A 603 -30.09 5.64 11.72
CA ILE A 603 -28.96 4.72 11.80
C ILE A 603 -29.26 3.41 11.05
N VAL A 604 -30.42 2.79 11.29
CA VAL A 604 -30.85 1.57 10.58
C VAL A 604 -30.94 1.83 9.08
N SER A 605 -31.53 2.95 8.66
CA SER A 605 -31.65 3.32 7.25
C SER A 605 -30.28 3.51 6.59
N GLN A 606 -29.33 4.14 7.29
CA GLN A 606 -27.95 4.29 6.81
C GLN A 606 -27.23 2.93 6.73
N LEU A 607 -27.41 2.04 7.72
CA LEU A 607 -26.84 0.69 7.70
C LEU A 607 -27.39 -0.12 6.51
N LEU A 608 -28.70 -0.06 6.26
CA LEU A 608 -29.32 -0.71 5.10
C LEU A 608 -28.77 -0.15 3.78
N THR A 609 -28.60 1.17 3.70
CA THR A 609 -28.04 1.83 2.51
C THR A 609 -26.59 1.39 2.27
N GLU A 610 -25.77 1.30 3.32
CA GLU A 610 -24.40 0.80 3.17
C GLU A 610 -24.36 -0.68 2.78
N LEU A 611 -25.21 -1.53 3.40
CA LEU A 611 -25.32 -2.97 3.06
C LEU A 611 -25.76 -3.20 1.62
N ASP A 612 -26.76 -2.46 1.13
CA ASP A 612 -27.20 -2.50 -0.28
C ASP A 612 -26.09 -1.97 -1.21
N GLY A 613 -25.34 -0.96 -0.76
CA GLY A 613 -24.17 -0.40 -1.45
C GLY A 613 -22.98 -1.35 -1.56
N ILE A 614 -23.00 -2.51 -0.88
CA ILE A 614 -21.96 -3.55 -0.99
C ILE A 614 -22.02 -4.28 -2.34
N GLU A 615 -23.10 -4.15 -3.12
CA GLU A 615 -23.26 -4.80 -4.43
C GLU A 615 -22.10 -4.58 -5.43
N LYS A 616 -21.26 -3.57 -5.24
CA LYS A 616 -20.09 -3.29 -6.10
C LYS A 616 -18.73 -3.68 -5.50
N LEU A 617 -18.68 -4.33 -4.34
CA LEU A 617 -17.47 -4.44 -3.53
C LEU A 617 -16.89 -5.85 -3.51
N ASN A 618 -15.62 -5.95 -3.90
CA ASN A 618 -14.84 -7.18 -3.76
C ASN A 618 -14.35 -7.30 -2.31
N ASN A 619 -14.69 -8.40 -1.63
CA ASN A 619 -14.03 -8.90 -0.43
C ASN A 619 -14.28 -8.16 0.91
N VAL A 620 -15.44 -7.51 1.09
CA VAL A 620 -15.91 -7.04 2.41
C VAL A 620 -17.07 -7.92 2.86
N VAL A 621 -16.97 -8.51 4.05
CA VAL A 621 -18.03 -9.35 4.62
C VAL A 621 -18.51 -8.75 5.93
N VAL A 622 -19.83 -8.70 6.13
CA VAL A 622 -20.44 -8.22 7.37
C VAL A 622 -20.92 -9.41 8.20
N ILE A 623 -20.59 -9.43 9.48
CA ILE A 623 -21.10 -10.37 10.47
C ILE A 623 -21.90 -9.58 11.50
N GLY A 624 -23.20 -9.85 11.64
CA GLY A 624 -24.01 -9.39 12.77
C GLY A 624 -24.05 -10.47 13.83
N ALA A 625 -23.84 -10.12 15.10
CA ALA A 625 -24.07 -11.03 16.23
C ALA A 625 -25.20 -10.49 17.11
N THR A 626 -26.15 -11.37 17.45
CA THR A 626 -27.26 -11.03 18.35
C THR A 626 -27.57 -12.15 19.33
N ASN A 627 -28.03 -11.76 20.52
CA ASN A 627 -28.65 -12.68 21.47
C ASN A 627 -30.18 -12.65 21.36
N ARG A 628 -30.75 -11.64 20.69
CA ARG A 628 -32.19 -11.37 20.60
C ARG A 628 -32.64 -11.23 19.14
N PRO A 629 -32.75 -12.35 18.40
CA PRO A 629 -33.15 -12.32 17.00
C PRO A 629 -34.61 -11.87 16.79
N ASP A 630 -35.42 -11.85 17.85
CA ASP A 630 -36.77 -11.28 17.89
C ASP A 630 -36.80 -9.76 17.70
N LEU A 631 -35.74 -9.04 18.09
CA LEU A 631 -35.70 -7.58 18.05
C LEU A 631 -35.26 -7.00 16.71
N ILE A 632 -34.60 -7.80 15.86
CA ILE A 632 -34.00 -7.34 14.61
C ILE A 632 -35.07 -6.96 13.57
N ASP A 633 -34.89 -5.80 12.93
CA ASP A 633 -35.73 -5.37 11.81
C ASP A 633 -35.67 -6.41 10.66
N PRO A 634 -36.81 -7.00 10.24
CA PRO A 634 -36.87 -7.93 9.12
C PRO A 634 -36.28 -7.38 7.81
N ALA A 635 -36.16 -6.06 7.65
CA ALA A 635 -35.49 -5.44 6.51
C ALA A 635 -34.01 -5.85 6.41
N LEU A 636 -33.31 -6.10 7.53
CA LEU A 636 -31.91 -6.55 7.52
C LEU A 636 -31.76 -7.99 7.03
N LEU A 637 -32.79 -8.82 7.22
CA LEU A 637 -32.78 -10.26 6.89
C LEU A 637 -33.17 -10.54 5.43
N ARG A 638 -33.35 -9.51 4.61
CA ARG A 638 -33.70 -9.68 3.20
C ARG A 638 -32.48 -10.14 2.40
N PRO A 639 -32.67 -10.97 1.35
CA PRO A 639 -31.59 -11.36 0.45
C PRO A 639 -30.82 -10.15 -0.08
N GLY A 640 -29.49 -10.24 -0.11
CA GLY A 640 -28.58 -9.15 -0.48
C GLY A 640 -28.01 -8.34 0.70
N ARG A 641 -28.55 -8.53 1.92
CA ARG A 641 -28.08 -7.90 3.17
C ARG A 641 -27.49 -8.96 4.11
N LEU A 642 -28.17 -9.31 5.21
CA LEU A 642 -27.82 -10.47 6.04
C LEU A 642 -28.48 -11.71 5.46
N ASP A 643 -27.90 -12.22 4.39
CA ASP A 643 -28.42 -13.33 3.58
C ASP A 643 -28.23 -14.70 4.24
N LYS A 644 -27.13 -14.90 4.98
CA LYS A 644 -26.86 -16.18 5.67
C LYS A 644 -27.11 -16.04 7.18
N ILE A 645 -28.09 -16.77 7.69
CA ILE A 645 -28.39 -16.80 9.13
C ILE A 645 -27.89 -18.12 9.73
N ILE A 646 -26.96 -18.02 10.68
CA ILE A 646 -26.32 -19.16 11.32
C ILE A 646 -26.73 -19.21 12.79
N TYR A 647 -27.35 -20.32 13.19
CA TYR A 647 -27.69 -20.59 14.57
C TYR A 647 -26.48 -21.19 15.29
N VAL A 648 -26.09 -20.60 16.42
CA VAL A 648 -25.05 -21.15 17.30
C VAL A 648 -25.73 -21.92 18.42
N PRO A 649 -25.76 -23.26 18.37
CA PRO A 649 -26.40 -24.07 19.39
C PRO A 649 -25.61 -24.05 20.71
N PRO A 650 -26.27 -24.38 21.84
CA PRO A 650 -25.56 -24.67 23.08
C PRO A 650 -24.60 -25.87 22.92
N PRO A 651 -23.54 -25.97 23.73
CA PRO A 651 -22.52 -26.99 23.53
C PRO A 651 -22.99 -28.40 23.98
N ASP A 652 -22.89 -29.36 23.06
CA ASP A 652 -23.07 -30.79 23.33
C ASP A 652 -22.00 -31.35 24.28
N MET A 653 -22.22 -32.56 24.81
CA MET A 653 -21.24 -33.23 25.69
C MET A 653 -19.82 -33.26 25.11
N ARG A 654 -19.68 -33.60 23.81
CA ARG A 654 -18.37 -33.61 23.13
C ARG A 654 -17.77 -32.21 23.07
N SER A 655 -18.56 -31.22 22.67
CA SER A 655 -18.16 -29.81 22.63
C SER A 655 -17.73 -29.29 24.01
N ARG A 656 -18.42 -29.68 25.09
CA ARG A 656 -18.07 -29.29 26.46
C ARG A 656 -16.72 -29.85 26.90
N VAL A 657 -16.41 -31.11 26.55
CA VAL A 657 -15.08 -31.70 26.81
C VAL A 657 -13.99 -30.89 26.10
N GLU A 658 -14.21 -30.54 24.83
CA GLU A 658 -13.24 -29.75 24.06
C GLU A 658 -13.07 -28.34 24.64
N ILE A 659 -14.18 -27.66 24.98
CA ILE A 659 -14.15 -26.33 25.60
C ILE A 659 -13.39 -26.37 26.92
N LEU A 660 -13.64 -27.37 27.77
CA LEU A 660 -12.90 -27.56 29.02
C LEU A 660 -11.41 -27.78 28.75
N LYS A 661 -11.04 -28.64 27.79
CA LYS A 661 -9.63 -28.87 27.40
C LYS A 661 -8.94 -27.58 26.94
N VAL A 662 -9.64 -26.75 26.17
CA VAL A 662 -9.10 -25.45 25.72
C VAL A 662 -8.85 -24.53 26.91
N HIS A 663 -9.82 -24.38 27.81
CA HIS A 663 -9.68 -23.48 28.96
C HIS A 663 -8.69 -23.98 30.02
N THR A 664 -8.52 -25.30 30.16
CA THR A 664 -7.54 -25.89 31.08
C THR A 664 -6.15 -26.08 30.47
N ARG A 665 -5.93 -25.76 29.19
CA ARG A 665 -4.64 -25.99 28.49
C ARG A 665 -3.44 -25.32 29.17
N LYS A 666 -3.65 -24.15 29.79
CA LYS A 666 -2.62 -23.39 30.54
C LYS A 666 -2.65 -23.67 32.05
N MET A 667 -3.58 -24.49 32.52
CA MET A 667 -3.78 -24.79 33.93
C MET A 667 -3.10 -26.13 34.27
N PRO A 668 -2.22 -26.17 35.29
CA PRO A 668 -1.68 -27.43 35.76
C PRO A 668 -2.77 -28.21 36.50
N LEU A 669 -3.31 -29.23 35.83
CA LEU A 669 -4.30 -30.13 36.42
C LEU A 669 -3.60 -31.27 37.18
N ALA A 670 -4.18 -31.69 38.30
CA ALA A 670 -3.80 -32.93 38.97
C ALA A 670 -4.40 -34.15 38.25
N GLU A 671 -3.84 -35.34 38.50
CA GLU A 671 -4.23 -36.60 37.85
C GLU A 671 -5.66 -37.04 38.21
N ASP A 672 -6.26 -36.48 39.26
CA ASP A 672 -7.64 -36.74 39.71
C ASP A 672 -8.70 -35.98 38.90
N VAL A 673 -8.31 -35.06 38.01
CA VAL A 673 -9.25 -34.24 37.23
C VAL A 673 -9.69 -34.97 35.97
N ASP A 674 -10.93 -35.45 35.98
CA ASP A 674 -11.60 -36.04 34.81
C ASP A 674 -12.51 -35.01 34.10
N LEU A 675 -12.05 -34.53 32.94
CA LEU A 675 -12.79 -33.59 32.11
C LEU A 675 -14.03 -34.21 31.45
N GLU A 676 -14.05 -35.51 31.20
CA GLU A 676 -15.23 -36.20 30.65
C GLU A 676 -16.33 -36.29 31.70
N TYR A 677 -15.96 -36.60 32.94
CA TYR A 677 -16.92 -36.57 34.05
C TYR A 677 -17.49 -35.17 34.25
N LEU A 678 -16.66 -34.12 34.27
CA LEU A 678 -17.11 -32.74 34.37
C LEU A 678 -18.10 -32.38 33.25
N ALA A 679 -17.80 -32.75 32.00
CA ALA A 679 -18.70 -32.48 30.88
C ALA A 679 -20.07 -33.18 30.99
N ARG A 680 -20.16 -34.33 31.67
CA ARG A 680 -21.43 -35.02 31.94
C ARG A 680 -22.27 -34.26 32.98
N VAL A 681 -21.65 -33.74 34.03
CA VAL A 681 -22.36 -33.07 35.13
C VAL A 681 -22.65 -31.59 34.86
N THR A 682 -21.99 -30.97 33.88
CA THR A 682 -22.21 -29.57 33.48
C THR A 682 -23.20 -29.44 32.32
N GLU A 683 -24.32 -30.15 32.37
CA GLU A 683 -25.41 -29.96 31.39
C GLU A 683 -26.07 -28.57 31.56
N GLY A 684 -26.39 -27.90 30.46
CA GLY A 684 -26.94 -26.53 30.48
C GLY A 684 -25.90 -25.41 30.68
N TYR A 685 -24.61 -25.74 30.79
CA TYR A 685 -23.53 -24.74 30.87
C TYR A 685 -23.17 -24.24 29.46
N THR A 686 -23.03 -22.93 29.33
CA THR A 686 -22.48 -22.29 28.11
C THR A 686 -20.96 -22.34 28.09
N GLY A 687 -20.34 -21.97 26.96
CA GLY A 687 -18.88 -21.84 26.89
C GLY A 687 -18.32 -20.82 27.89
N ALA A 688 -19.04 -19.71 28.11
CA ALA A 688 -18.70 -18.73 29.14
C ALA A 688 -18.82 -19.28 30.56
N ASP A 689 -19.83 -20.11 30.85
CA ASP A 689 -20.00 -20.74 32.16
C ASP A 689 -18.88 -21.76 32.44
N LEU A 690 -18.48 -22.56 31.43
CA LEU A 690 -17.36 -23.50 31.54
C LEU A 690 -16.01 -22.79 31.74
N ALA A 691 -15.81 -21.65 31.06
CA ALA A 691 -14.65 -20.80 31.27
C ALA A 691 -14.63 -20.21 32.70
N ALA A 692 -15.78 -19.75 33.19
CA ALA A 692 -15.94 -19.27 34.55
C ALA A 692 -15.69 -20.39 35.56
N LEU A 693 -16.13 -21.62 35.28
CA LEU A 693 -15.93 -22.80 36.12
C LEU A 693 -14.44 -23.11 36.30
N ALA A 694 -13.69 -23.18 35.20
CA ALA A 694 -12.25 -23.38 35.24
C ALA A 694 -11.52 -22.26 36.01
N ARG A 695 -11.93 -21.00 35.79
CA ARG A 695 -11.35 -19.85 36.50
C ARG A 695 -11.62 -19.88 37.99
N GLU A 696 -12.87 -20.16 38.40
CA GLU A 696 -13.20 -20.22 39.83
C GLU A 696 -12.55 -21.43 40.51
N ALA A 697 -12.42 -22.58 39.83
CA ALA A 697 -11.67 -23.72 40.35
C ALA A 697 -10.20 -23.36 40.63
N ALA A 698 -9.54 -22.63 39.72
CA ALA A 698 -8.18 -22.11 39.96
C ALA A 698 -8.13 -21.11 41.12
N LEU A 699 -9.14 -20.25 41.28
CA LEU A 699 -9.24 -19.33 42.42
C LEU A 699 -9.45 -20.08 43.75
N TYR A 700 -10.21 -21.17 43.78
CA TYR A 700 -10.34 -22.02 44.97
C TYR A 700 -9.02 -22.68 45.33
N ALA A 701 -8.24 -23.16 44.35
CA ALA A 701 -6.89 -23.67 44.58
C ALA A 701 -5.98 -22.60 45.22
N LEU A 702 -6.01 -21.37 44.71
CA LEU A 702 -5.24 -20.24 45.26
C LEU A 702 -5.71 -19.77 46.64
N ARG A 703 -7.01 -19.91 46.96
CA ARG A 703 -7.55 -19.59 48.29
C ARG A 703 -7.11 -20.60 49.34
N GLU A 704 -6.94 -21.87 48.95
CA GLU A 704 -6.39 -22.90 49.85
C GLU A 704 -4.89 -22.69 50.06
N ASP A 705 -4.14 -22.39 49.00
CA ASP A 705 -2.71 -22.13 49.06
C ASP A 705 -2.27 -21.19 47.92
N LEU A 706 -1.69 -20.05 48.26
CA LEU A 706 -1.16 -19.08 47.29
C LEU A 706 0.03 -19.63 46.49
N SER A 707 0.67 -20.70 46.98
CA SER A 707 1.74 -21.43 46.30
C SER A 707 1.26 -22.70 45.59
N ALA A 708 -0.07 -22.91 45.49
CA ALA A 708 -0.64 -24.07 44.83
C ALA A 708 -0.14 -24.23 43.39
N SER A 709 0.49 -25.38 43.12
CA SER A 709 1.05 -25.71 41.81
C SER A 709 0.08 -26.47 40.90
N ARG A 710 -1.03 -27.00 41.44
CA ARG A 710 -2.00 -27.83 40.71
C ARG A 710 -3.44 -27.59 41.17
N VAL A 711 -4.38 -27.72 40.25
CA VAL A 711 -5.83 -27.68 40.51
C VAL A 711 -6.37 -29.11 40.60
N TYR A 712 -7.14 -29.40 41.65
CA TYR A 712 -7.70 -30.72 41.94
C TYR A 712 -9.19 -30.79 41.64
N MET A 713 -9.74 -31.99 41.52
CA MET A 713 -11.16 -32.22 41.22
C MET A 713 -12.09 -31.58 42.28
N ARG A 714 -11.66 -31.57 43.55
CA ARG A 714 -12.40 -30.93 44.65
C ARG A 714 -12.67 -29.44 44.40
N HIS A 715 -11.74 -28.74 43.74
CA HIS A 715 -11.88 -27.31 43.44
C HIS A 715 -12.93 -27.06 42.36
N PHE A 716 -13.03 -27.95 41.38
CA PHE A 716 -14.09 -27.91 40.37
C PHE A 716 -15.46 -28.18 40.97
N LEU A 717 -15.57 -29.15 41.87
CA LEU A 717 -16.83 -29.43 42.59
C LEU A 717 -17.28 -28.24 43.46
N GLN A 718 -16.33 -27.57 44.12
CA GLN A 718 -16.63 -26.33 44.86
C GLN A 718 -17.05 -25.20 43.91
N ALA A 719 -16.40 -25.05 42.75
CA ALA A 719 -16.76 -24.06 41.75
C ALA A 719 -18.18 -24.26 41.20
N MET A 720 -18.63 -25.50 41.01
CA MET A 720 -20.00 -25.83 40.58
C MET A 720 -21.07 -25.42 41.59
N SER A 721 -20.73 -25.29 42.88
CA SER A 721 -21.70 -24.81 43.88
C SER A 721 -22.05 -23.33 43.69
N LYS A 722 -21.11 -22.55 43.12
CA LYS A 722 -21.22 -21.11 42.93
C LYS A 722 -21.71 -20.73 41.54
N ILE A 723 -21.21 -21.42 40.51
CA ILE A 723 -21.57 -21.16 39.11
C ILE A 723 -22.75 -22.08 38.77
N ARG A 724 -23.87 -21.48 38.37
CA ARG A 724 -25.08 -22.20 37.96
C ARG A 724 -25.20 -22.20 36.43
N PRO A 725 -25.88 -23.19 35.83
CA PRO A 725 -26.14 -23.18 34.39
C PRO A 725 -26.97 -21.96 34.00
N THR A 726 -26.53 -21.25 32.95
CA THR A 726 -27.22 -20.06 32.44
C THR A 726 -28.37 -20.43 31.50
N LEU A 727 -28.33 -21.61 30.86
CA LEU A 727 -29.36 -22.04 29.91
C LEU A 727 -30.54 -22.70 30.62
N SER A 728 -31.75 -22.32 30.22
CA SER A 728 -32.99 -23.01 30.56
C SER A 728 -33.58 -23.70 29.33
N ASP A 729 -34.33 -24.77 29.53
CA ASP A 729 -35.00 -25.50 28.43
C ASP A 729 -35.98 -24.61 27.65
N GLU A 730 -36.58 -23.61 28.32
CA GLU A 730 -37.45 -22.62 27.68
C GLU A 730 -36.67 -21.73 26.71
N MET A 731 -35.46 -21.29 27.07
CA MET A 731 -34.61 -20.50 26.18
C MET A 731 -34.19 -21.30 24.95
N ILE A 732 -33.86 -22.58 25.10
CA ILE A 732 -33.48 -23.46 23.99
C ILE A 732 -34.65 -23.59 23.00
N ARG A 733 -35.85 -23.91 23.51
CA ARG A 733 -37.07 -24.00 22.68
C ARG A 733 -37.40 -22.69 21.97
N PHE A 734 -37.13 -21.54 22.60
CA PHE A 734 -37.31 -20.24 21.95
C PHE A 734 -36.44 -20.12 20.68
N TYR A 735 -35.14 -20.40 20.77
CA TYR A 735 -34.25 -20.30 19.61
C TYR A 735 -34.53 -21.33 18.53
N GLU A 736 -34.91 -22.57 18.91
CA GLU A 736 -35.32 -23.61 17.97
C GLU A 736 -36.60 -23.23 17.22
N SER A 737 -37.62 -22.76 17.95
CA SER A 737 -38.88 -22.32 17.34
C SER A 737 -38.68 -21.12 16.40
N TRP A 738 -37.71 -20.25 16.69
CA TRP A 738 -37.37 -19.13 15.81
C TRP A 738 -36.68 -19.62 14.54
N ARG A 739 -35.76 -20.59 14.66
CA ARG A 739 -35.10 -21.26 13.52
C ARG A 739 -36.13 -21.88 12.57
N GLU A 740 -37.13 -22.57 13.12
CA GLU A 740 -38.20 -23.20 12.33
C GLU A 740 -39.11 -22.17 11.65
N ARG A 741 -39.56 -21.15 12.39
CA ARG A 741 -40.38 -20.04 11.84
C ARG A 741 -39.66 -19.29 10.72
N PHE A 742 -38.35 -19.12 10.83
CA PHE A 742 -37.56 -18.48 9.79
C PHE A 742 -37.43 -19.37 8.54
N LYS A 743 -37.14 -20.67 8.72
CA LYS A 743 -37.12 -21.64 7.60
C LYS A 743 -38.43 -21.69 6.83
N GLN A 744 -39.57 -21.50 7.51
CA GLN A 744 -40.90 -21.46 6.88
C GLN A 744 -41.20 -20.14 6.13
N ARG A 745 -40.53 -19.03 6.49
CA ARG A 745 -40.71 -17.70 5.86
C ARG A 745 -39.88 -17.48 4.60
N LEU A 746 -38.89 -18.33 4.32
CA LEU A 746 -38.20 -18.31 3.04
C LEU A 746 -39.21 -18.66 1.94
N PRO A 747 -39.44 -17.80 0.93
CA PRO A 747 -40.27 -18.18 -0.19
C PRO A 747 -39.65 -19.42 -0.82
N LYS A 748 -40.39 -20.54 -0.85
CA LYS A 748 -40.03 -21.65 -1.73
C LYS A 748 -39.91 -21.06 -3.12
N GLN A 749 -38.68 -20.94 -3.64
CA GLN A 749 -38.49 -20.67 -5.05
C GLN A 749 -39.14 -21.83 -5.80
N VAL A 750 -40.37 -21.61 -6.27
CA VAL A 750 -40.94 -22.45 -7.31
C VAL A 750 -40.11 -22.12 -8.55
N ILE A 751 -39.07 -22.92 -8.78
CA ILE A 751 -38.38 -22.94 -10.06
C ILE A 751 -39.41 -23.51 -11.03
N THR A 752 -40.22 -22.64 -11.62
CA THR A 752 -40.96 -22.99 -12.83
C THR A 752 -39.91 -23.23 -13.92
N PRO A 753 -39.82 -24.44 -14.50
CA PRO A 753 -38.90 -24.68 -15.60
C PRO A 753 -39.27 -23.73 -16.75
N PRO A 754 -38.28 -23.15 -17.45
CA PRO A 754 -38.55 -22.25 -18.54
C PRO A 754 -39.33 -23.00 -19.62
N ILE A 755 -40.55 -22.53 -19.88
CA ILE A 755 -41.36 -22.96 -21.02
C ILE A 755 -40.63 -22.43 -22.25
N TYR A 756 -40.04 -23.33 -23.04
CA TYR A 756 -39.53 -23.01 -24.36
C TYR A 756 -40.70 -22.51 -25.24
N ALA A 757 -40.54 -21.29 -25.77
CA ALA A 757 -41.24 -20.81 -26.95
C ALA A 757 -40.26 -19.96 -27.77
#